data_AF-A0A0W0YE31-F1
#
_entry.id   AF-A0A0W0YE31-F1
#
_cell.length_a   1.000
_cell.length_b   1.000
_cell.length_c   1.000
_cell.angle_alpha   90.00
_cell.angle_beta   90.00
_cell.angle_gamma   90.00
#
_symmetry.space_group_name_H-M   'P 1'
#
loop_
_entity.id
_entity.type
_entity.pdbx_description
1 polymer ?
#
loop_
_entity_poly.entity_id
_entity_poly.type
_entity_poly.pdbx_seq_one_letter_code
_entity_poly.pdbx_strand_id
1 'polypeptide(L)'
;MKLYELRQLLNEYDQTWYARKPIYGDHERAQKLRQYLKKFATKHDAFELTPVDIFNLLQKIPEITATNSQLKLMQSIRKKLDKHDLLDIYVVLNSSGMIHENNFPTIYALSIEGRSLLHRLFCGLQSQRIRLNREILTTVLTLVAQQPHYCESIEKSLRFLERKSRLTSTALNLLTSKANELATVATLFQELDKANCFDDDSLKHFLARESLYSIDTVISLLNRAKIALDEALIQRISTNKHLHFLCDSLSILLNAKDFHLKMEHVTLLLKQDFTFFIGKNSVFKLLLENDLLDHQAFEHVCTQDVFSFGQILEILSEKSLLKDNQEITHKLITKELDSYRLYRAISYLKTANLLDQNTLTSCFNLMLIKTKRELFKTDVFNLFELFEKSHFYVRQEEFNILFSLSDANLHRFYGVLAGLCKSELLDHQSFAKAWQRVTEKLPPVSESVVTKISKKETNTSRSAFLLDNKHSFFKEHSDSYERGGFGKVKKGYPFLDSGEPLYGIKKLNESDPNKALKAAIREVKYHRLLGREAFYFSQKGKAHIVSEWQRELSLDHYDANELLQIPMEKRLRCLSSGLSDLNTLHQHYRIHGDIKCQNFILNLNKESMKLIDFGTSHKRGSTKSFGWTAAYSDPHTFGDHFCKDLYAMGLVTMYLFPEIYSVSFENGKANIATHQSEITITEQAIVNLVQAMMHSDPHLRCTSEHALNYCNELINQFNQIDDSLLEALTNSSINCAHSTLEDKLRR
;
A
#
# COMPACT_ATOMS: atom_id res chain seq x y z
N MET A 1 -36.55 -7.06 -66.19
CA MET A 1 -37.48 -6.67 -67.29
C MET A 1 -38.20 -7.94 -67.72
N LYS A 2 -39.53 -7.94 -67.79
CA LYS A 2 -40.27 -9.14 -68.19
C LYS A 2 -40.20 -9.31 -69.71
N LEU A 3 -40.16 -10.55 -70.18
CA LEU A 3 -40.17 -10.88 -71.60
C LEU A 3 -41.41 -10.31 -72.30
N TYR A 4 -42.56 -10.29 -71.60
CA TYR A 4 -43.78 -9.59 -72.02
C TYR A 4 -43.51 -8.14 -72.42
N GLU A 5 -42.75 -7.38 -71.65
CA GLU A 5 -42.51 -5.95 -71.92
C GLU A 5 -41.73 -5.75 -73.24
N LEU A 6 -40.75 -6.61 -73.54
CA LEU A 6 -40.02 -6.54 -74.82
C LEU A 6 -40.91 -6.93 -76.00
N ARG A 7 -41.71 -7.99 -75.84
CA ARG A 7 -42.66 -8.45 -76.87
C ARG A 7 -43.72 -7.38 -77.15
N GLN A 8 -44.24 -6.75 -76.10
CA GLN A 8 -45.21 -5.68 -76.20
C GLN A 8 -44.62 -4.47 -76.93
N LEU A 9 -43.43 -4.00 -76.55
CA LEU A 9 -42.78 -2.86 -77.23
C LEU A 9 -42.54 -3.14 -78.72
N LEU A 10 -42.12 -4.36 -79.07
CA LEU A 10 -41.96 -4.78 -80.46
C LEU A 10 -43.31 -4.84 -81.20
N ASN A 11 -44.37 -5.33 -80.57
CA ASN A 11 -45.71 -5.40 -81.15
C ASN A 11 -46.29 -3.98 -81.38
N GLU A 12 -46.13 -3.06 -80.42
CA GLU A 12 -46.49 -1.66 -80.57
C GLU A 12 -45.73 -0.98 -81.72
N TYR A 13 -44.45 -1.32 -81.87
CA TYR A 13 -43.67 -0.88 -83.04
C TYR A 13 -44.22 -1.47 -84.34
N ASP A 14 -44.50 -2.77 -84.38
CA ASP A 14 -45.01 -3.43 -85.59
C ASP A 14 -46.36 -2.84 -86.01
N GLN A 15 -47.26 -2.58 -85.08
CA GLN A 15 -48.56 -1.93 -85.35
C GLN A 15 -48.40 -0.50 -85.89
N THR A 16 -47.46 0.28 -85.35
CA THR A 16 -47.23 1.66 -85.79
C THR A 16 -46.38 1.77 -87.07
N TRP A 17 -45.51 0.78 -87.34
CA TRP A 17 -44.66 0.71 -88.53
C TRP A 17 -45.32 -0.01 -89.71
N TYR A 18 -46.38 -0.80 -89.47
CA TYR A 18 -47.09 -1.61 -90.49
C TYR A 18 -47.49 -0.80 -91.73
N ALA A 19 -47.99 0.43 -91.55
CA ALA A 19 -48.39 1.32 -92.65
C ALA A 19 -47.21 1.85 -93.48
N ARG A 20 -45.97 1.82 -92.96
CA ARG A 20 -44.75 2.35 -93.60
C ARG A 20 -43.82 1.25 -94.10
N LYS A 21 -43.99 0.01 -93.62
CA LYS A 21 -43.18 -1.18 -93.91
C LYS A 21 -43.04 -1.50 -95.41
N PRO A 22 -44.07 -1.36 -96.27
CA PRO A 22 -43.93 -1.61 -97.72
C PRO A 22 -43.02 -0.59 -98.44
N ILE A 23 -42.85 0.61 -97.88
CA ILE A 23 -42.15 1.73 -98.53
C ILE A 23 -40.69 1.81 -98.08
N TYR A 24 -40.41 1.58 -96.79
CA TYR A 24 -39.08 1.82 -96.20
C TYR A 24 -38.38 0.53 -95.72
N GLY A 25 -39.02 -0.63 -95.87
CA GLY A 25 -38.54 -1.90 -95.32
C GLY A 25 -38.70 -2.00 -93.79
N ASP A 26 -38.35 -3.16 -93.23
CA ASP A 26 -38.21 -3.31 -91.78
C ASP A 26 -36.96 -2.56 -91.33
N HIS A 27 -37.07 -1.78 -90.25
CA HIS A 27 -35.90 -1.13 -89.69
C HIS A 27 -34.94 -2.19 -89.14
N GLU A 28 -33.67 -2.16 -89.56
CA GLU A 28 -32.65 -3.17 -89.21
C GLU A 28 -32.61 -3.47 -87.70
N ARG A 29 -32.73 -2.43 -86.87
CA ARG A 29 -32.77 -2.50 -85.39
C ARG A 29 -33.94 -3.34 -84.86
N ALA A 30 -35.13 -3.20 -85.45
CA ALA A 30 -36.28 -3.99 -85.08
C ALA A 30 -36.12 -5.46 -85.53
N GLN A 31 -35.50 -5.69 -86.69
CA GLN A 31 -35.17 -7.04 -87.15
C GLN A 31 -34.17 -7.74 -86.22
N LYS A 32 -33.13 -7.04 -85.76
CA LYS A 32 -32.20 -7.54 -84.73
C LYS A 32 -32.94 -7.91 -83.44
N LEU A 33 -33.92 -7.11 -82.99
CA LEU A 33 -34.75 -7.43 -81.83
C LEU A 33 -35.62 -8.68 -82.05
N ARG A 34 -36.23 -8.83 -83.23
CA ARG A 34 -36.99 -10.04 -83.57
C ARG A 34 -36.10 -11.27 -83.54
N GLN A 35 -34.92 -11.20 -84.15
CA GLN A 35 -33.94 -12.29 -84.12
C GLN A 35 -33.49 -12.63 -82.70
N TYR A 36 -33.28 -11.60 -81.86
CA TYR A 36 -32.96 -11.80 -80.46
C TYR A 36 -34.06 -12.55 -79.70
N LEU A 37 -35.32 -12.12 -79.85
CA LEU A 37 -36.46 -12.69 -79.13
C LEU A 37 -36.78 -14.14 -79.53
N LYS A 38 -36.34 -14.61 -80.70
CA LYS A 38 -36.49 -16.02 -81.12
C LYS A 38 -35.88 -16.99 -80.12
N LYS A 39 -34.79 -16.62 -79.41
CA LYS A 39 -34.17 -17.49 -78.41
C LYS A 39 -35.07 -17.77 -77.20
N PHE A 40 -36.11 -16.97 -77.00
CA PHE A 40 -37.09 -17.13 -75.92
C PHE A 40 -38.45 -17.62 -76.43
N ALA A 41 -38.55 -18.17 -77.64
CA ALA A 41 -39.82 -18.59 -78.24
C ALA A 41 -40.63 -19.54 -77.33
N THR A 42 -39.95 -20.41 -76.57
CA THR A 42 -40.56 -21.37 -75.65
C THR A 42 -40.75 -20.85 -74.22
N LYS A 43 -40.30 -19.64 -73.90
CA LYS A 43 -40.44 -19.04 -72.56
C LYS A 43 -41.76 -18.27 -72.45
N HIS A 44 -42.43 -18.45 -71.31
CA HIS A 44 -43.66 -17.75 -70.97
C HIS A 44 -43.44 -16.23 -70.82
N ASP A 45 -44.46 -15.42 -71.08
CA ASP A 45 -44.41 -13.95 -71.02
C ASP A 45 -43.99 -13.40 -69.63
N ALA A 46 -44.30 -14.15 -68.58
CA ALA A 46 -43.91 -13.85 -67.21
C ALA A 46 -42.40 -14.06 -66.92
N PHE A 47 -41.64 -14.65 -67.84
CA PHE A 47 -40.20 -14.86 -67.69
C PHE A 47 -39.48 -13.53 -67.50
N GLU A 48 -38.78 -13.39 -66.39
CA GLU A 48 -37.90 -12.25 -66.15
C GLU A 48 -36.56 -12.51 -66.82
N LEU A 49 -36.16 -11.58 -67.70
CA LEU A 49 -34.87 -11.65 -68.36
C LEU A 49 -33.77 -11.62 -67.30
N THR A 50 -32.89 -12.62 -67.34
CA THR A 50 -31.73 -12.67 -66.47
C THR A 50 -30.75 -11.53 -66.81
N PRO A 51 -29.82 -11.17 -65.93
CA PRO A 51 -28.80 -10.19 -66.27
C PRO A 51 -27.99 -10.57 -67.53
N VAL A 52 -27.70 -11.86 -67.72
CA VAL A 52 -27.05 -12.39 -68.93
C VAL A 52 -27.91 -12.17 -70.18
N ASP A 53 -29.23 -12.30 -70.06
CA ASP A 53 -30.16 -11.98 -71.13
C ASP A 53 -30.22 -10.48 -71.44
N ILE A 54 -30.13 -9.61 -70.44
CA ILE A 54 -30.05 -8.17 -70.70
C ILE A 54 -28.70 -7.82 -71.34
N PHE A 55 -27.59 -8.40 -70.88
CA PHE A 55 -26.27 -8.18 -71.45
C PHE A 55 -26.21 -8.54 -72.95
N ASN A 56 -26.68 -9.73 -73.29
CA ASN A 56 -26.73 -10.22 -74.66
C ASN A 56 -27.66 -9.39 -75.56
N LEU A 57 -28.73 -8.83 -75.00
CA LEU A 57 -29.64 -7.92 -75.70
C LEU A 57 -28.90 -6.63 -76.09
N LEU A 58 -28.18 -6.03 -75.14
CA LEU A 58 -27.42 -4.79 -75.36
C LEU A 58 -26.27 -4.99 -76.34
N GLN A 59 -25.59 -6.15 -76.32
CA GLN A 59 -24.53 -6.47 -77.28
C GLN A 59 -25.05 -6.67 -78.71
N LYS A 60 -26.16 -7.40 -78.87
CA LYS A 60 -26.73 -7.69 -80.20
C LYS A 60 -27.43 -6.49 -80.83
N ILE A 61 -27.83 -5.52 -80.01
CA ILE A 61 -28.58 -4.34 -80.44
C ILE A 61 -27.99 -3.09 -79.75
N PRO A 62 -26.77 -2.66 -80.14
CA PRO A 62 -26.11 -1.51 -79.54
C PRO A 62 -26.91 -0.20 -79.72
N GLU A 63 -27.85 -0.16 -80.66
CA GLU A 63 -28.72 0.99 -80.90
C GLU A 63 -29.74 1.23 -79.77
N ILE A 64 -29.89 0.28 -78.83
CA ILE A 64 -30.62 0.48 -77.56
C ILE A 64 -29.93 1.54 -76.69
N THR A 65 -28.60 1.60 -76.71
CA THR A 65 -27.82 2.50 -75.84
C THR A 65 -27.37 3.78 -76.53
N ALA A 66 -27.55 3.88 -77.85
CA ALA A 66 -27.28 5.10 -78.63
C ALA A 66 -28.17 6.27 -78.17
N THR A 67 -27.55 7.40 -77.80
CA THR A 67 -28.25 8.63 -77.34
C THR A 67 -29.05 9.31 -78.45
N ASN A 68 -28.68 9.06 -79.70
CA ASN A 68 -29.32 9.60 -80.91
C ASN A 68 -30.20 8.58 -81.64
N SER A 69 -30.63 7.49 -80.98
CA SER A 69 -31.51 6.51 -81.62
C SER A 69 -32.85 7.15 -81.97
N GLN A 70 -33.06 7.50 -83.24
CA GLN A 70 -34.31 8.10 -83.73
C GLN A 70 -35.51 7.12 -83.71
N LEU A 71 -35.25 5.84 -83.46
CA LEU A 71 -36.28 4.81 -83.44
C LEU A 71 -36.96 4.76 -82.06
N LYS A 72 -38.23 5.17 -81.99
CA LYS A 72 -39.05 5.17 -80.76
C LYS A 72 -39.03 3.81 -80.04
N LEU A 73 -38.97 2.69 -80.77
CA LEU A 73 -38.82 1.35 -80.19
C LEU A 73 -37.56 1.22 -79.32
N MET A 74 -36.40 1.64 -79.83
CA MET A 74 -35.14 1.58 -79.08
C MET A 74 -35.18 2.53 -77.89
N GLN A 75 -35.77 3.72 -78.03
CA GLN A 75 -35.95 4.68 -76.93
C GLN A 75 -36.86 4.12 -75.82
N SER A 76 -37.91 3.38 -76.17
CA SER A 76 -38.79 2.74 -75.19
C SER A 76 -38.11 1.59 -74.44
N ILE A 77 -37.32 0.75 -75.15
CA ILE A 77 -36.53 -0.31 -74.53
C ILE A 77 -35.46 0.31 -73.63
N ARG A 78 -34.77 1.35 -74.12
CA ARG A 78 -33.83 2.17 -73.35
C ARG A 78 -34.48 2.64 -72.06
N LYS A 79 -35.60 3.37 -72.12
CA LYS A 79 -36.32 3.90 -70.94
C LYS A 79 -36.72 2.82 -69.93
N LYS A 80 -37.03 1.61 -70.38
CA LYS A 80 -37.39 0.47 -69.51
C LYS A 80 -36.18 -0.19 -68.85
N LEU A 81 -35.04 -0.22 -69.53
CA LEU A 81 -33.78 -0.79 -69.04
C LEU A 81 -32.95 0.22 -68.25
N ASP A 82 -33.06 1.51 -68.55
CA ASP A 82 -32.31 2.61 -67.95
C ASP A 82 -32.84 2.96 -66.56
N LYS A 83 -32.88 1.94 -65.69
CA LYS A 83 -33.16 2.10 -64.28
C LYS A 83 -31.85 2.46 -63.59
N HIS A 84 -31.79 3.67 -63.05
CA HIS A 84 -30.70 4.14 -62.20
C HIS A 84 -29.35 3.97 -62.89
N ASP A 85 -29.15 4.68 -64.00
CA ASP A 85 -27.87 4.83 -64.70
C ASP A 85 -27.29 3.56 -65.36
N LEU A 86 -28.03 2.46 -65.40
CA LEU A 86 -27.56 1.17 -65.91
C LEU A 86 -27.03 1.26 -67.35
N LEU A 87 -27.70 2.01 -68.24
CA LEU A 87 -27.28 2.07 -69.64
C LEU A 87 -26.08 2.99 -69.86
N ASP A 88 -25.98 4.07 -69.10
CA ASP A 88 -24.81 4.94 -69.12
C ASP A 88 -23.55 4.20 -68.62
N ILE A 89 -23.70 3.40 -67.56
CA ILE A 89 -22.66 2.48 -67.06
C ILE A 89 -22.29 1.49 -68.15
N TYR A 90 -23.28 0.85 -68.79
CA TYR A 90 -23.04 -0.09 -69.89
C TYR A 90 -22.26 0.55 -71.03
N VAL A 91 -22.65 1.73 -71.51
CA VAL A 91 -21.98 2.41 -72.64
C VAL A 91 -20.52 2.71 -72.33
N VAL A 92 -20.25 3.25 -71.14
CA VAL A 92 -18.89 3.64 -70.75
C VAL A 92 -18.00 2.41 -70.54
N LEU A 93 -18.50 1.38 -69.86
CA LEU A 93 -17.74 0.14 -69.65
C LEU A 93 -17.59 -0.68 -70.96
N ASN A 94 -18.57 -0.63 -71.87
CA ASN A 94 -18.50 -1.31 -73.17
C ASN A 94 -17.51 -0.62 -74.12
N SER A 95 -17.53 0.71 -74.19
CA SER A 95 -16.60 1.48 -75.03
C SER A 95 -15.14 1.36 -74.58
N SER A 96 -14.91 1.07 -73.30
CA SER A 96 -13.59 0.80 -72.73
C SER A 96 -13.19 -0.69 -72.74
N GLY A 97 -14.06 -1.58 -73.24
CA GLY A 97 -13.80 -3.03 -73.25
C GLY A 97 -13.79 -3.68 -71.86
N MET A 98 -14.37 -3.02 -70.85
CA MET A 98 -14.35 -3.45 -69.44
C MET A 98 -15.63 -4.17 -69.01
N ILE A 99 -16.66 -4.24 -69.85
CA ILE A 99 -17.89 -4.97 -69.57
C ILE A 99 -17.90 -6.33 -70.23
N HIS A 100 -18.19 -7.36 -69.44
CA HIS A 100 -18.21 -8.75 -69.88
C HIS A 100 -19.40 -9.48 -69.26
N GLU A 101 -19.66 -10.68 -69.74
CA GLU A 101 -20.71 -11.55 -69.21
C GLU A 101 -20.53 -11.85 -67.71
N ASN A 102 -19.29 -11.79 -67.20
CA ASN A 102 -18.98 -12.09 -65.80
C ASN A 102 -19.26 -10.93 -64.83
N ASN A 103 -19.18 -9.67 -65.26
CA ASN A 103 -19.34 -8.51 -64.37
C ASN A 103 -20.66 -7.75 -64.59
N PHE A 104 -21.30 -7.91 -65.75
CA PHE A 104 -22.62 -7.32 -66.00
C PHE A 104 -23.69 -7.83 -65.01
N PRO A 105 -23.75 -9.12 -64.64
CA PRO A 105 -24.70 -9.59 -63.64
C PRO A 105 -24.53 -8.90 -62.29
N THR A 106 -23.28 -8.68 -61.85
CA THR A 106 -22.98 -7.93 -60.63
C THR A 106 -23.47 -6.50 -60.73
N ILE A 107 -23.15 -5.78 -61.82
CA ILE A 107 -23.59 -4.39 -62.08
C ILE A 107 -25.13 -4.29 -62.08
N TYR A 108 -25.79 -5.23 -62.76
CA TYR A 108 -27.23 -5.25 -62.90
C TYR A 108 -27.93 -5.51 -61.56
N ALA A 109 -27.34 -6.33 -60.70
CA ALA A 109 -27.86 -6.66 -59.37
C ALA A 109 -27.59 -5.58 -58.31
N LEU A 110 -26.74 -4.58 -58.59
CA LEU A 110 -26.45 -3.51 -57.63
C LEU A 110 -27.71 -2.71 -57.28
N SER A 111 -27.72 -2.21 -56.04
CA SER A 111 -28.72 -1.26 -55.57
C SER A 111 -28.68 0.04 -56.39
N ILE A 112 -29.66 0.91 -56.15
CA ILE A 112 -29.73 2.24 -56.77
C ILE A 112 -28.47 3.03 -56.44
N GLU A 113 -28.06 3.01 -55.18
CA GLU A 113 -26.89 3.68 -54.64
C GLU A 113 -25.61 3.13 -55.28
N GLY A 114 -25.54 1.80 -55.44
CA GLY A 114 -24.40 1.14 -56.06
C GLY A 114 -24.18 1.47 -57.53
N ARG A 115 -25.27 1.51 -58.31
CA ARG A 115 -25.20 1.98 -59.70
C ARG A 115 -24.92 3.48 -59.78
N SER A 116 -25.55 4.28 -58.93
CA SER A 116 -25.26 5.72 -58.85
C SER A 116 -23.78 5.97 -58.55
N LEU A 117 -23.15 5.13 -57.71
CA LEU A 117 -21.71 5.20 -57.46
C LEU A 117 -20.89 4.89 -58.72
N LEU A 118 -21.18 3.78 -59.42
CA LEU A 118 -20.50 3.45 -60.68
C LEU A 118 -20.62 4.58 -61.71
N HIS A 119 -21.80 5.18 -61.82
CA HIS A 119 -22.04 6.31 -62.72
C HIS A 119 -21.19 7.52 -62.34
N ARG A 120 -21.17 7.92 -61.06
CA ARG A 120 -20.34 9.04 -60.60
C ARG A 120 -18.85 8.79 -60.74
N LEU A 121 -18.40 7.54 -60.59
CA LEU A 121 -16.98 7.17 -60.72
C LEU A 121 -16.51 7.10 -62.17
N PHE A 122 -17.34 6.56 -63.08
CA PHE A 122 -16.89 6.22 -64.43
C PHE A 122 -17.61 7.00 -65.55
N CYS A 123 -18.86 7.39 -65.35
CA CYS A 123 -19.71 7.97 -66.40
C CYS A 123 -19.84 9.50 -66.33
N GLY A 124 -19.55 10.12 -65.19
CA GLY A 124 -19.66 11.56 -64.95
C GLY A 124 -18.78 12.46 -65.83
N LEU A 125 -18.61 13.73 -65.46
CA LEU A 125 -17.73 14.66 -66.20
C LEU A 125 -16.29 14.14 -66.22
N GLN A 126 -15.53 14.38 -67.29
CA GLN A 126 -14.16 13.86 -67.45
C GLN A 126 -13.24 14.23 -66.27
N SER A 127 -13.40 15.42 -65.69
CA SER A 127 -12.68 15.89 -64.49
C SER A 127 -13.06 15.16 -63.20
N GLN A 128 -14.16 14.42 -63.20
CA GLN A 128 -14.69 13.66 -62.07
C GLN A 128 -14.55 12.14 -62.30
N ARG A 129 -14.03 11.69 -63.45
CA ARG A 129 -13.84 10.25 -63.69
C ARG A 129 -12.58 9.77 -63.00
N ILE A 130 -12.68 8.59 -62.40
CA ILE A 130 -11.50 7.82 -62.04
C ILE A 130 -11.05 7.05 -63.27
N ARG A 131 -9.72 6.94 -63.50
CA ARG A 131 -9.16 6.13 -64.57
C ARG A 131 -9.70 4.70 -64.49
N LEU A 132 -10.56 4.34 -65.45
CA LEU A 132 -11.16 3.03 -65.50
C LEU A 132 -10.11 2.00 -65.95
N ASN A 133 -9.88 0.99 -65.13
CA ASN A 133 -9.18 -0.23 -65.50
C ASN A 133 -9.91 -1.45 -64.92
N ARG A 134 -9.51 -2.65 -65.34
CA ARG A 134 -10.17 -3.91 -64.95
C ARG A 134 -10.13 -4.13 -63.43
N GLU A 135 -9.01 -3.81 -62.80
CA GLU A 135 -8.79 -4.01 -61.37
C GLU A 135 -9.67 -3.08 -60.53
N ILE A 136 -9.68 -1.78 -60.84
CA ILE A 136 -10.52 -0.77 -60.18
C ILE A 136 -12.00 -1.13 -60.34
N LEU A 137 -12.43 -1.51 -61.54
CA LEU A 137 -13.82 -1.93 -61.75
C LEU A 137 -14.17 -3.15 -60.89
N THR A 138 -13.31 -4.18 -60.88
CA THR A 138 -13.53 -5.36 -60.03
C THR A 138 -13.62 -4.98 -58.55
N THR A 139 -12.70 -4.16 -58.04
CA THR A 139 -12.71 -3.67 -56.66
C THR A 139 -13.99 -2.90 -56.32
N VAL A 140 -14.42 -1.96 -57.17
CA VAL A 140 -15.66 -1.20 -56.94
C VAL A 140 -16.86 -2.14 -56.89
N LEU A 141 -16.95 -3.09 -57.82
CA LEU A 141 -18.06 -4.04 -57.86
C LEU A 141 -18.08 -4.93 -56.60
N THR A 142 -16.92 -5.41 -56.16
CA THR A 142 -16.80 -6.18 -54.91
C THR A 142 -17.24 -5.35 -53.71
N LEU A 143 -16.73 -4.13 -53.55
CA LEU A 143 -17.05 -3.25 -52.43
C LEU A 143 -18.53 -2.90 -52.35
N VAL A 144 -19.12 -2.51 -53.47
CA VAL A 144 -20.53 -2.11 -53.51
C VAL A 144 -21.45 -3.31 -53.29
N ALA A 145 -21.08 -4.49 -53.80
CA ALA A 145 -21.85 -5.71 -53.56
C ALA A 145 -21.81 -6.14 -52.09
N GLN A 146 -20.68 -5.95 -51.40
CA GLN A 146 -20.52 -6.30 -49.99
C GLN A 146 -21.13 -5.25 -49.04
N GLN A 147 -21.01 -3.96 -49.38
CA GLN A 147 -21.28 -2.84 -48.48
C GLN A 147 -22.08 -1.73 -49.17
N PRO A 148 -23.34 -1.98 -49.58
CA PRO A 148 -24.14 -1.04 -50.36
C PRO A 148 -24.42 0.29 -49.65
N HIS A 149 -24.43 0.30 -48.31
CA HIS A 149 -24.66 1.52 -47.53
C HIS A 149 -23.41 2.42 -47.41
N TYR A 150 -22.23 1.94 -47.81
CA TYR A 150 -20.98 2.68 -47.73
C TYR A 150 -20.54 3.31 -49.06
N CYS A 151 -21.45 3.43 -50.04
CA CYS A 151 -21.14 3.97 -51.36
C CYS A 151 -20.43 5.34 -51.32
N GLU A 152 -20.82 6.23 -50.41
CA GLU A 152 -20.16 7.53 -50.24
C GLU A 152 -18.71 7.39 -49.73
N SER A 153 -18.47 6.48 -48.78
CA SER A 153 -17.13 6.22 -48.25
C SER A 153 -16.23 5.56 -49.30
N ILE A 154 -16.78 4.59 -50.06
CA ILE A 154 -16.10 3.95 -51.19
C ILE A 154 -15.72 5.01 -52.23
N GLU A 155 -16.64 5.90 -52.58
CA GLU A 155 -16.39 7.01 -53.52
C GLU A 155 -15.27 7.91 -53.04
N LYS A 156 -15.36 8.40 -51.80
CA LYS A 156 -14.37 9.30 -51.20
C LYS A 156 -12.99 8.66 -51.19
N SER A 157 -12.89 7.39 -50.80
CA SER A 157 -11.62 6.64 -50.77
C SER A 157 -11.02 6.49 -52.17
N LEU A 158 -11.80 6.08 -53.17
CA LEU A 158 -11.29 5.90 -54.53
C LEU A 158 -10.89 7.23 -55.17
N ARG A 159 -11.68 8.29 -54.95
CA ARG A 159 -11.34 9.64 -55.43
C ARG A 159 -10.10 10.19 -54.74
N PHE A 160 -9.93 9.89 -53.46
CA PHE A 160 -8.73 10.24 -52.72
C PHE A 160 -7.50 9.54 -53.31
N LEU A 161 -7.59 8.22 -53.53
CA LEU A 161 -6.54 7.42 -54.15
C LEU A 161 -6.20 7.93 -55.56
N GLU A 162 -7.20 8.25 -56.39
CA GLU A 162 -6.97 8.77 -57.74
C GLU A 162 -6.24 10.12 -57.70
N ARG A 163 -6.70 11.04 -56.84
CA ARG A 163 -6.09 12.37 -56.70
C ARG A 163 -4.62 12.29 -56.27
N LYS A 164 -4.29 11.28 -55.45
CA LYS A 164 -2.92 11.03 -54.99
C LYS A 164 -2.10 10.16 -55.95
N SER A 165 -2.67 9.74 -57.09
CA SER A 165 -2.05 8.80 -58.02
C SER A 165 -1.64 7.48 -57.31
N ARG A 166 -2.46 7.02 -56.36
CA ARG A 166 -2.25 5.84 -55.52
C ARG A 166 -3.35 4.77 -55.69
N LEU A 167 -4.05 4.74 -56.82
CA LEU A 167 -4.91 3.61 -57.19
C LEU A 167 -4.08 2.39 -57.60
N THR A 168 -3.32 1.86 -56.66
CA THR A 168 -2.47 0.68 -56.81
C THR A 168 -3.23 -0.57 -56.41
N SER A 169 -2.73 -1.73 -56.84
CA SER A 169 -3.29 -3.03 -56.47
C SER A 169 -3.34 -3.22 -54.95
N THR A 170 -2.32 -2.72 -54.23
CA THR A 170 -2.27 -2.79 -52.76
C THR A 170 -3.40 -1.99 -52.11
N ALA A 171 -3.61 -0.74 -52.53
CA ALA A 171 -4.66 0.11 -51.99
C ALA A 171 -6.07 -0.43 -52.28
N LEU A 172 -6.27 -0.95 -53.50
CA LEU A 172 -7.51 -1.61 -53.91
C LEU A 172 -7.78 -2.89 -53.11
N ASN A 173 -6.75 -3.72 -52.89
CA ASN A 173 -6.84 -4.92 -52.06
C ASN A 173 -7.11 -4.58 -50.58
N LEU A 174 -6.56 -3.48 -50.06
CA LEU A 174 -6.85 -3.05 -48.70
C LEU A 174 -8.33 -2.65 -48.55
N LEU A 175 -8.85 -1.87 -49.50
CA LEU A 175 -10.27 -1.51 -49.51
C LEU A 175 -11.16 -2.75 -49.54
N THR A 176 -10.91 -3.71 -50.46
CA THR A 176 -11.76 -4.90 -50.61
C THR A 176 -11.65 -5.87 -49.43
N SER A 177 -10.43 -6.16 -48.96
CA SER A 177 -10.20 -7.09 -47.85
C SER A 177 -10.68 -6.54 -46.50
N LYS A 178 -10.77 -5.21 -46.36
CA LYS A 178 -11.25 -4.50 -45.15
C LYS A 178 -12.58 -3.79 -45.38
N ALA A 179 -13.45 -4.36 -46.21
CA ALA A 179 -14.75 -3.76 -46.53
C ALA A 179 -15.61 -3.46 -45.29
N ASN A 180 -15.49 -4.23 -44.20
CA ASN A 180 -16.22 -3.99 -42.96
C ASN A 180 -15.67 -2.82 -42.12
N GLU A 181 -14.47 -2.31 -42.46
CA GLU A 181 -13.76 -1.24 -41.76
C GLU A 181 -13.51 -0.04 -42.70
N LEU A 182 -14.37 0.17 -43.71
CA LEU A 182 -14.16 1.18 -44.77
C LEU A 182 -13.95 2.60 -44.26
N ALA A 183 -14.67 3.00 -43.20
CA ALA A 183 -14.46 4.29 -42.56
C ALA A 183 -13.03 4.43 -42.01
N THR A 184 -12.56 3.40 -41.31
CA THR A 184 -11.19 3.30 -40.78
C THR A 184 -10.16 3.33 -41.91
N VAL A 185 -10.38 2.59 -43.00
CA VAL A 185 -9.48 2.60 -44.18
C VAL A 185 -9.41 4.00 -44.81
N ALA A 186 -10.56 4.68 -44.94
CA ALA A 186 -10.60 6.03 -45.49
C ALA A 186 -9.83 7.03 -44.64
N THR A 187 -10.00 6.98 -43.31
CA THR A 187 -9.24 7.81 -42.36
C THR A 187 -7.76 7.46 -42.40
N LEU A 188 -7.40 6.17 -42.42
CA LEU A 188 -6.02 5.69 -42.53
C LEU A 188 -5.31 6.28 -43.76
N PHE A 189 -5.95 6.28 -44.92
CA PHE A 189 -5.39 6.90 -46.13
C PHE A 189 -5.09 8.40 -45.95
N GLN A 190 -6.03 9.13 -45.33
CA GLN A 190 -5.84 10.56 -45.08
C GLN A 190 -4.72 10.81 -44.07
N GLU A 191 -4.62 10.00 -43.03
CA GLU A 191 -3.59 10.15 -42.00
C GLU A 191 -2.19 9.75 -42.50
N LEU A 192 -2.06 8.71 -43.34
CA LEU A 192 -0.80 8.36 -43.99
C LEU A 192 -0.33 9.45 -44.96
N ASP A 193 -1.27 10.09 -45.68
CA ASP A 193 -0.97 11.18 -46.59
C ASP A 193 -0.52 12.44 -45.84
N LYS A 194 -1.18 12.80 -44.74
CA LYS A 194 -0.73 13.87 -43.84
C LYS A 194 0.68 13.63 -43.29
N ALA A 195 1.01 12.36 -43.03
CA ALA A 195 2.33 11.94 -42.57
C ALA A 195 3.40 11.88 -43.68
N ASN A 196 3.04 12.11 -44.96
CA ASN A 196 3.90 11.90 -46.13
C ASN A 196 4.47 10.48 -46.26
N CYS A 197 3.76 9.46 -45.78
CA CYS A 197 4.14 8.04 -45.89
C CYS A 197 3.07 7.22 -46.63
N PHE A 198 2.27 7.89 -47.47
CA PHE A 198 1.25 7.21 -48.26
C PHE A 198 1.84 6.57 -49.51
N ASP A 199 2.34 5.34 -49.34
CA ASP A 199 2.93 4.49 -50.37
C ASP A 199 2.51 3.01 -50.23
N ASP A 200 2.84 2.20 -51.24
CA ASP A 200 2.44 0.79 -51.30
C ASP A 200 3.07 -0.06 -50.22
N ASP A 201 4.28 0.27 -49.76
CA ASP A 201 4.97 -0.53 -48.75
C ASP A 201 4.30 -0.35 -47.39
N SER A 202 3.93 0.88 -47.03
CA SER A 202 3.12 1.18 -45.86
C SER A 202 1.75 0.48 -45.89
N LEU A 203 1.09 0.46 -47.05
CA LEU A 203 -0.21 -0.20 -47.21
C LEU A 203 -0.13 -1.73 -47.12
N LYS A 204 0.96 -2.36 -47.60
CA LYS A 204 1.17 -3.82 -47.49
C LYS A 204 1.19 -4.27 -46.02
N HIS A 205 1.80 -3.48 -45.13
CA HIS A 205 1.85 -3.80 -43.70
C HIS A 205 0.45 -3.85 -43.07
N PHE A 206 -0.46 -2.94 -43.44
CA PHE A 206 -1.83 -2.93 -42.94
C PHE A 206 -2.72 -3.97 -43.62
N LEU A 207 -2.47 -4.28 -44.89
CA LEU A 207 -3.16 -5.34 -45.62
C LEU A 207 -3.00 -6.71 -44.95
N ALA A 208 -1.80 -6.99 -44.43
CA ALA A 208 -1.48 -8.25 -43.76
C ALA A 208 -2.18 -8.43 -42.39
N ARG A 209 -2.76 -7.37 -41.82
CA ARG A 209 -3.35 -7.40 -40.47
C ARG A 209 -4.81 -7.85 -40.53
N GLU A 210 -5.31 -8.53 -39.51
CA GLU A 210 -6.71 -8.99 -39.46
C GLU A 210 -7.72 -7.85 -39.28
N SER A 211 -7.46 -6.89 -38.39
CA SER A 211 -8.29 -5.71 -38.16
C SER A 211 -7.46 -4.44 -38.12
N LEU A 212 -8.01 -3.34 -38.64
CA LEU A 212 -7.40 -2.01 -38.63
C LEU A 212 -7.82 -1.15 -37.44
N TYR A 213 -8.58 -1.70 -36.49
CA TYR A 213 -9.06 -0.99 -35.31
C TYR A 213 -7.93 -0.24 -34.59
N SER A 214 -8.16 1.05 -34.30
CA SER A 214 -7.25 1.99 -33.64
C SER A 214 -6.01 2.43 -34.44
N ILE A 215 -5.74 1.91 -35.64
CA ILE A 215 -4.54 2.29 -36.41
C ILE A 215 -4.62 3.74 -36.88
N ASP A 216 -5.76 4.13 -37.44
CA ASP A 216 -6.02 5.49 -37.89
C ASP A 216 -5.91 6.49 -36.72
N THR A 217 -6.43 6.13 -35.55
CA THR A 217 -6.29 6.92 -34.32
C THR A 217 -4.83 7.05 -33.90
N VAL A 218 -4.05 5.96 -33.87
CA VAL A 218 -2.62 6.03 -33.54
C VAL A 218 -1.89 6.97 -34.51
N ILE A 219 -2.08 6.80 -35.82
CA ILE A 219 -1.41 7.63 -36.83
C ILE A 219 -1.84 9.10 -36.70
N SER A 220 -3.13 9.37 -36.46
CA SER A 220 -3.64 10.72 -36.20
C SER A 220 -2.98 11.39 -34.98
N LEU A 221 -2.81 10.64 -33.89
CA LEU A 221 -2.11 11.11 -32.69
C LEU A 221 -0.63 11.38 -32.98
N LEU A 222 0.04 10.51 -33.74
CA LEU A 222 1.44 10.70 -34.13
C LEU A 222 1.62 11.91 -35.07
N ASN A 223 0.69 12.14 -35.99
CA ASN A 223 0.63 13.33 -36.84
C ASN A 223 0.48 14.60 -36.01
N ARG A 224 -0.44 14.60 -35.04
CA ARG A 224 -0.62 15.71 -34.09
C ARG A 224 0.66 15.96 -33.28
N ALA A 225 1.38 14.90 -32.92
CA ALA A 225 2.67 14.97 -32.24
C ALA A 225 3.84 15.43 -33.15
N LYS A 226 3.61 15.55 -34.46
CA LYS A 226 4.64 15.80 -35.48
C LYS A 226 5.75 14.72 -35.48
N ILE A 227 5.40 13.47 -35.20
CA ILE A 227 6.32 12.33 -35.25
C ILE A 227 6.34 11.79 -36.68
N ALA A 228 7.52 11.81 -37.32
CA ALA A 228 7.70 11.26 -38.65
C ALA A 228 7.44 9.74 -38.65
N LEU A 229 6.68 9.25 -39.62
CA LEU A 229 6.39 7.82 -39.77
C LEU A 229 7.37 7.21 -40.78
N ASP A 230 8.37 6.49 -40.28
CA ASP A 230 9.24 5.67 -41.11
C ASP A 230 8.67 4.24 -41.27
N GLU A 231 9.22 3.50 -42.23
CA GLU A 231 8.80 2.12 -42.53
C GLU A 231 8.88 1.21 -41.29
N ALA A 232 9.92 1.37 -40.48
CA ALA A 232 10.13 0.58 -39.27
C ALA A 232 9.04 0.82 -38.22
N LEU A 233 8.61 2.07 -38.02
CA LEU A 233 7.52 2.41 -37.12
C LEU A 233 6.19 1.90 -37.65
N ILE A 234 5.92 2.04 -38.95
CA ILE A 234 4.70 1.53 -39.59
C ILE A 234 4.59 0.01 -39.42
N GLN A 235 5.67 -0.72 -39.66
CA GLN A 235 5.73 -2.17 -39.44
C GLN A 235 5.45 -2.54 -37.98
N ARG A 236 5.95 -1.76 -37.01
CA ARG A 236 5.68 -2.00 -35.59
C ARG A 236 4.23 -1.73 -35.22
N ILE A 237 3.65 -0.64 -35.72
CA ILE A 237 2.22 -0.34 -35.53
C ILE A 237 1.39 -1.47 -36.13
N SER A 238 1.69 -1.91 -37.35
CA SER A 238 0.92 -2.95 -38.04
C SER A 238 0.97 -4.31 -37.36
N THR A 239 2.02 -4.62 -36.60
CA THR A 239 2.20 -5.91 -35.91
C THR A 239 1.79 -5.90 -34.44
N ASN A 240 1.61 -4.72 -33.81
CA ASN A 240 1.27 -4.63 -32.39
C ASN A 240 -0.23 -4.94 -32.14
N LYS A 241 -0.54 -5.87 -31.24
CA LYS A 241 -1.93 -6.30 -30.94
C LYS A 241 -2.65 -5.41 -29.91
N HIS A 242 -1.96 -4.47 -29.29
CA HIS A 242 -2.40 -3.65 -28.15
C HIS A 242 -2.58 -2.17 -28.50
N LEU A 243 -2.72 -1.83 -29.78
CA LEU A 243 -2.80 -0.43 -30.26
C LEU A 243 -3.90 0.40 -29.60
N HIS A 244 -5.02 -0.21 -29.24
CA HIS A 244 -6.10 0.51 -28.56
C HIS A 244 -5.62 1.13 -27.24
N PHE A 245 -4.86 0.38 -26.44
CA PHE A 245 -4.30 0.89 -25.19
C PHE A 245 -3.18 1.92 -25.41
N LEU A 246 -2.45 1.78 -26.52
CA LEU A 246 -1.48 2.78 -26.94
C LEU A 246 -2.17 4.10 -27.29
N CYS A 247 -3.33 4.09 -27.94
CA CYS A 247 -4.09 5.32 -28.22
C CYS A 247 -4.38 6.11 -26.94
N ASP A 248 -4.78 5.43 -25.87
CA ASP A 248 -5.06 6.06 -24.59
C ASP A 248 -3.80 6.68 -23.98
N SER A 249 -2.70 5.93 -23.93
CA SER A 249 -1.40 6.42 -23.46
C SER A 249 -0.95 7.65 -24.27
N LEU A 250 -0.97 7.58 -25.61
CA LEU A 250 -0.52 8.67 -26.47
C LEU A 250 -1.41 9.91 -26.32
N SER A 251 -2.72 9.72 -26.16
CA SER A 251 -3.66 10.82 -25.93
C SER A 251 -3.38 11.53 -24.61
N ILE A 252 -3.09 10.79 -23.54
CA ILE A 252 -2.71 11.33 -22.24
C ILE A 252 -1.39 12.13 -22.38
N LEU A 253 -0.36 11.52 -22.97
CA LEU A 253 0.95 12.15 -23.14
C LEU A 253 0.92 13.41 -24.00
N LEU A 254 0.07 13.45 -25.04
CA LEU A 254 -0.08 14.62 -25.90
C LEU A 254 -0.83 15.80 -25.26
N ASN A 255 -1.50 15.56 -24.15
CA ASN A 255 -2.22 16.58 -23.40
C ASN A 255 -1.40 17.12 -22.20
N ALA A 256 -0.27 16.49 -21.86
CA ALA A 256 0.60 16.95 -20.78
C ALA A 256 1.37 18.21 -21.20
N LYS A 257 1.34 19.25 -20.35
CA LYS A 257 1.96 20.56 -20.63
C LYS A 257 3.48 20.49 -20.71
N ASP A 258 4.09 19.73 -19.80
CA ASP A 258 5.54 19.66 -19.60
C ASP A 258 6.16 18.38 -20.19
N PHE A 259 5.43 17.66 -21.03
CA PHE A 259 5.90 16.45 -21.69
C PHE A 259 5.89 16.59 -23.21
N HIS A 260 7.07 16.49 -23.83
CA HIS A 260 7.17 16.45 -25.28
C HIS A 260 7.25 15.02 -25.78
N LEU A 261 6.19 14.52 -26.43
CA LEU A 261 6.19 13.19 -27.03
C LEU A 261 7.20 13.12 -28.20
N LYS A 262 8.17 12.21 -28.10
CA LYS A 262 9.21 11.95 -29.10
C LYS A 262 9.08 10.54 -29.66
N MET A 263 9.73 10.30 -30.80
CA MET A 263 9.80 8.98 -31.45
C MET A 263 10.30 7.86 -30.51
N GLU A 264 11.27 8.15 -29.65
CA GLU A 264 11.82 7.19 -28.68
C GLU A 264 10.77 6.70 -27.67
N HIS A 265 9.86 7.58 -27.22
CA HIS A 265 8.77 7.22 -26.32
C HIS A 265 7.76 6.30 -27.01
N VAL A 266 7.39 6.61 -28.25
CA VAL A 266 6.46 5.80 -29.05
C VAL A 266 7.06 4.42 -29.30
N THR A 267 8.34 4.38 -29.66
CA THR A 267 9.09 3.13 -29.84
C THR A 267 9.12 2.30 -28.55
N LEU A 268 9.30 2.94 -27.39
CA LEU A 268 9.27 2.27 -26.10
C LEU A 268 7.90 1.67 -25.79
N LEU A 269 6.81 2.44 -26.00
CA LEU A 269 5.44 2.00 -25.73
C LEU A 269 4.98 0.88 -26.68
N LEU A 270 5.39 0.93 -27.95
CA LEU A 270 5.09 -0.12 -28.94
C LEU A 270 5.71 -1.49 -28.61
N LYS A 271 6.72 -1.53 -27.72
CA LYS A 271 7.32 -2.78 -27.25
C LYS A 271 6.60 -3.38 -26.03
N GLN A 272 5.66 -2.65 -25.43
CA GLN A 272 4.98 -3.06 -24.21
C GLN A 272 3.80 -3.99 -24.50
N ASP A 273 3.46 -4.79 -23.49
CA ASP A 273 2.34 -5.74 -23.54
C ASP A 273 1.06 -5.15 -22.92
N PHE A 274 0.00 -5.96 -22.92
CA PHE A 274 -1.28 -5.61 -22.32
C PHE A 274 -1.20 -5.31 -20.82
N THR A 275 -0.43 -6.10 -20.06
CA THR A 275 -0.29 -5.97 -18.61
C THR A 275 0.31 -4.61 -18.24
N PHE A 276 1.30 -4.17 -19.01
CA PHE A 276 1.87 -2.83 -18.89
C PHE A 276 0.78 -1.76 -19.00
N PHE A 277 0.00 -1.76 -20.09
CA PHE A 277 -0.95 -0.67 -20.30
C PHE A 277 -2.05 -0.63 -19.24
N ILE A 278 -2.57 -1.78 -18.79
CA ILE A 278 -3.55 -1.82 -17.69
C ILE A 278 -3.00 -1.18 -16.43
N GLY A 279 -1.78 -1.56 -16.01
CA GLY A 279 -1.22 -1.08 -14.75
C GLY A 279 -0.75 0.38 -14.81
N LYS A 280 -0.38 0.88 -15.99
CA LYS A 280 0.30 2.18 -16.15
C LYS A 280 -0.60 3.30 -16.66
N ASN A 281 -1.66 3.00 -17.42
CA ASN A 281 -2.54 4.04 -17.98
C ASN A 281 -3.25 4.86 -16.89
N SER A 282 -3.67 4.21 -15.80
CA SER A 282 -4.27 4.91 -14.65
C SER A 282 -3.29 5.88 -14.00
N VAL A 283 -2.02 5.48 -13.86
CA VAL A 283 -0.94 6.31 -13.31
C VAL A 283 -0.67 7.51 -14.21
N PHE A 284 -0.54 7.31 -15.53
CA PHE A 284 -0.38 8.42 -16.47
C PHE A 284 -1.56 9.40 -16.40
N LYS A 285 -2.79 8.89 -16.30
CA LYS A 285 -3.99 9.73 -16.21
C LYS A 285 -3.99 10.57 -14.93
N LEU A 286 -3.70 9.96 -13.77
CA LEU A 286 -3.61 10.67 -12.48
C LEU A 286 -2.51 11.75 -12.49
N LEU A 287 -1.36 11.45 -13.09
CA LEU A 287 -0.27 12.42 -13.25
C LEU A 287 -0.69 13.58 -14.16
N LEU A 288 -1.36 13.30 -15.29
CA LEU A 288 -1.86 14.33 -16.20
C LEU A 288 -2.89 15.24 -15.51
N GLU A 289 -3.88 14.66 -14.84
CA GLU A 289 -4.97 15.39 -14.17
C GLU A 289 -4.47 16.34 -13.06
N ASN A 290 -3.27 16.08 -12.53
CA ASN A 290 -2.66 16.86 -11.46
C ASN A 290 -1.47 17.72 -11.92
N ASP A 291 -1.24 17.87 -13.25
CA ASP A 291 -0.11 18.61 -13.83
C ASP A 291 1.27 18.10 -13.34
N LEU A 292 1.43 16.78 -13.18
CA LEU A 292 2.64 16.10 -12.69
C LEU A 292 3.32 15.18 -13.73
N LEU A 293 2.81 15.14 -14.96
CA LEU A 293 3.34 14.28 -16.00
C LEU A 293 4.45 14.99 -16.81
N ASP A 294 5.69 14.82 -16.36
CA ASP A 294 6.90 15.27 -17.05
C ASP A 294 7.73 14.08 -17.61
N HIS A 295 8.90 14.36 -18.20
CA HIS A 295 9.77 13.32 -18.75
C HIS A 295 10.28 12.33 -17.68
N GLN A 296 10.56 12.80 -16.47
CA GLN A 296 11.09 11.96 -15.39
C GLN A 296 10.02 11.03 -14.85
N ALA A 297 8.79 11.54 -14.67
CA ALA A 297 7.62 10.76 -14.29
C ALA A 297 7.32 9.70 -15.36
N PHE A 298 7.36 10.07 -16.64
CA PHE A 298 7.19 9.12 -17.74
C PHE A 298 8.21 7.98 -17.69
N GLU A 299 9.50 8.30 -17.58
CA GLU A 299 10.58 7.30 -17.53
C GLU A 299 10.42 6.37 -16.31
N HIS A 300 10.09 6.93 -15.15
CA HIS A 300 9.84 6.16 -13.94
C HIS A 300 8.65 5.20 -14.13
N VAL A 301 7.53 5.69 -14.67
CA VAL A 301 6.33 4.87 -14.90
C VAL A 301 6.62 3.75 -15.90
N CYS A 302 7.42 4.01 -16.93
CA CYS A 302 7.79 2.99 -17.92
C CYS A 302 8.79 1.94 -17.40
N THR A 303 9.67 2.29 -16.45
CA THR A 303 10.80 1.42 -16.07
C THR A 303 10.68 0.74 -14.71
N GLN A 304 9.80 1.23 -13.82
CA GLN A 304 9.68 0.72 -12.45
C GLN A 304 8.39 -0.06 -12.23
N ASP A 305 8.29 -0.83 -11.16
CA ASP A 305 6.97 -1.23 -10.64
C ASP A 305 6.32 0.01 -10.00
N VAL A 306 5.07 0.31 -10.39
CA VAL A 306 4.34 1.49 -9.92
C VAL A 306 3.09 1.12 -9.13
N PHE A 307 2.91 -0.13 -8.70
CA PHE A 307 1.69 -0.50 -7.97
C PHE A 307 1.47 0.41 -6.74
N SER A 308 2.45 0.50 -5.83
CA SER A 308 2.35 1.38 -4.67
C SER A 308 2.32 2.86 -5.06
N PHE A 309 3.04 3.26 -6.10
CA PHE A 309 3.04 4.64 -6.58
C PHE A 309 1.67 5.07 -7.10
N GLY A 310 1.03 4.25 -7.93
CA GLY A 310 -0.32 4.48 -8.43
C GLY A 310 -1.35 4.57 -7.31
N GLN A 311 -1.27 3.66 -6.31
CA GLN A 311 -2.13 3.72 -5.13
C GLN A 311 -1.90 4.99 -4.30
N ILE A 312 -0.66 5.47 -4.20
CA ILE A 312 -0.38 6.76 -3.56
C ILE A 312 -1.06 7.89 -4.31
N LEU A 313 -0.88 7.97 -5.63
CA LEU A 313 -1.49 9.02 -6.44
C LEU A 313 -3.02 9.00 -6.33
N GLU A 314 -3.64 7.81 -6.34
CA GLU A 314 -5.08 7.63 -6.20
C GLU A 314 -5.57 8.17 -4.85
N ILE A 315 -4.96 7.73 -3.74
CA ILE A 315 -5.29 8.20 -2.38
C ILE A 315 -5.15 9.71 -2.24
N LEU A 316 -4.03 10.27 -2.73
CA LEU A 316 -3.76 11.70 -2.62
C LEU A 316 -4.67 12.53 -3.53
N SER A 317 -5.01 12.03 -4.72
CA SER A 317 -5.93 12.69 -5.65
C SER A 317 -7.35 12.73 -5.08
N GLU A 318 -7.84 11.61 -4.52
CA GLU A 318 -9.15 11.55 -3.85
C GLU A 318 -9.28 12.56 -2.70
N LYS A 319 -8.20 12.79 -1.95
CA LYS A 319 -8.16 13.76 -0.85
C LYS A 319 -7.81 15.18 -1.28
N SER A 320 -7.68 15.44 -2.59
CA SER A 320 -7.23 16.73 -3.14
C SER A 320 -5.88 17.20 -2.58
N LEU A 321 -5.02 16.26 -2.16
CA LEU A 321 -3.68 16.54 -1.61
C LEU A 321 -2.58 16.44 -2.67
N LEU A 322 -2.81 15.73 -3.78
CA LEU A 322 -1.74 15.45 -4.75
C LEU A 322 -1.11 16.71 -5.36
N LYS A 323 -1.94 17.69 -5.75
CA LYS A 323 -1.49 18.93 -6.41
C LYS A 323 -0.57 19.79 -5.53
N ASP A 324 -0.88 19.90 -4.25
CA ASP A 324 -0.13 20.75 -3.30
C ASP A 324 1.14 20.06 -2.76
N ASN A 325 1.34 18.79 -3.09
CA ASN A 325 2.44 17.96 -2.56
C ASN A 325 3.32 17.37 -3.67
N GLN A 326 3.63 18.17 -4.70
CA GLN A 326 4.45 17.75 -5.85
C GLN A 326 5.84 17.21 -5.44
N GLU A 327 6.41 17.74 -4.35
CA GLU A 327 7.70 17.28 -3.80
C GLU A 327 7.65 15.79 -3.42
N ILE A 328 6.55 15.31 -2.85
CA ILE A 328 6.38 13.90 -2.47
C ILE A 328 6.48 13.03 -3.72
N THR A 329 5.76 13.40 -4.78
CA THR A 329 5.78 12.71 -6.07
C THR A 329 7.20 12.68 -6.65
N HIS A 330 7.91 13.81 -6.65
CA HIS A 330 9.28 13.88 -7.13
C HIS A 330 10.25 12.99 -6.34
N LYS A 331 10.11 12.95 -5.00
CA LYS A 331 10.94 12.08 -4.14
C LYS A 331 10.63 10.59 -4.30
N LEU A 332 9.39 10.23 -4.60
CA LEU A 332 9.02 8.86 -4.97
C LEU A 332 9.66 8.46 -6.32
N ILE A 333 9.58 9.36 -7.31
CA ILE A 333 10.15 9.14 -8.65
C ILE A 333 11.67 8.96 -8.59
N THR A 334 12.37 9.77 -7.80
CA THR A 334 13.83 9.70 -7.58
C THR A 334 14.26 8.58 -6.62
N LYS A 335 13.32 7.82 -6.05
CA LYS A 335 13.56 6.77 -5.04
C LYS A 335 14.26 7.26 -3.76
N GLU A 336 14.14 8.57 -3.48
CA GLU A 336 14.50 9.16 -2.19
C GLU A 336 13.51 8.74 -1.10
N LEU A 337 12.27 8.46 -1.49
CA LEU A 337 11.20 8.00 -0.61
C LEU A 337 10.78 6.57 -0.92
N ASP A 338 10.51 5.77 0.12
CA ASP A 338 10.01 4.40 -0.03
C ASP A 338 8.50 4.41 -0.30
N SER A 339 8.12 4.06 -1.55
CA SER A 339 6.73 4.06 -2.00
C SER A 339 5.86 3.07 -1.25
N TYR A 340 6.39 1.92 -0.83
CA TYR A 340 5.60 0.91 -0.12
C TYR A 340 5.27 1.40 1.29
N ARG A 341 6.26 1.97 1.99
CA ARG A 341 6.06 2.53 3.33
C ARG A 341 5.09 3.71 3.31
N LEU A 342 5.27 4.65 2.36
CA LEU A 342 4.37 5.80 2.26
C LEU A 342 2.95 5.34 1.96
N TYR A 343 2.77 4.43 1.01
CA TYR A 343 1.47 3.86 0.68
C TYR A 343 0.77 3.30 1.92
N ARG A 344 1.43 2.44 2.70
CA ARG A 344 0.83 1.87 3.92
C ARG A 344 0.46 2.95 4.93
N ALA A 345 1.31 3.95 5.11
CA ALA A 345 1.05 5.04 6.04
C ALA A 345 -0.18 5.86 5.64
N ILE A 346 -0.24 6.34 4.40
CA ILE A 346 -1.38 7.15 3.94
C ILE A 346 -2.65 6.31 3.77
N SER A 347 -2.53 5.02 3.45
CA SER A 347 -3.66 4.09 3.38
C SER A 347 -4.30 3.94 4.76
N TYR A 348 -3.50 3.68 5.80
CA TYR A 348 -4.00 3.64 7.17
C TYR A 348 -4.66 4.97 7.57
N LEU A 349 -4.01 6.10 7.29
CA LEU A 349 -4.57 7.43 7.59
C LEU A 349 -5.88 7.71 6.86
N LYS A 350 -6.00 7.29 5.60
CA LYS A 350 -7.25 7.40 4.83
C LYS A 350 -8.36 6.61 5.50
N THR A 351 -8.08 5.35 5.85
CA THR A 351 -9.06 4.44 6.49
C THR A 351 -9.45 4.94 7.89
N ALA A 352 -8.52 5.48 8.66
CA ALA A 352 -8.78 6.10 9.96
C ALA A 352 -9.45 7.49 9.86
N ASN A 353 -9.69 7.99 8.65
CA ASN A 353 -10.19 9.34 8.38
C ASN A 353 -9.34 10.47 9.01
N LEU A 354 -8.02 10.28 9.02
CA LEU A 354 -7.03 11.24 9.53
C LEU A 354 -6.12 11.80 8.43
N LEU A 355 -6.26 11.35 7.18
CA LEU A 355 -5.43 11.84 6.08
C LEU A 355 -5.84 13.26 5.67
N ASP A 356 -5.01 14.23 6.07
CA ASP A 356 -5.08 15.65 5.71
C ASP A 356 -3.67 16.17 5.36
N GLN A 357 -3.56 17.46 5.04
CA GLN A 357 -2.27 18.07 4.68
C GLN A 357 -1.24 17.99 5.83
N ASN A 358 -1.67 18.17 7.08
CA ASN A 358 -0.79 18.20 8.23
C ASN A 358 -0.27 16.80 8.56
N THR A 359 -1.13 15.78 8.52
CA THR A 359 -0.74 14.39 8.79
C THR A 359 0.10 13.83 7.64
N LEU A 360 -0.19 14.17 6.39
CA LEU A 360 0.65 13.84 5.24
C LEU A 360 2.04 14.46 5.37
N THR A 361 2.13 15.76 5.66
CA THR A 361 3.41 16.48 5.84
C THR A 361 4.22 15.88 7.00
N SER A 362 3.56 15.53 8.10
CA SER A 362 4.22 14.90 9.25
C SER A 362 4.78 13.53 8.89
N CYS A 363 4.02 12.69 8.19
CA CYS A 363 4.48 11.40 7.68
C CYS A 363 5.69 11.55 6.75
N PHE A 364 5.58 12.48 5.80
CA PHE A 364 6.65 12.76 4.84
C PHE A 364 7.95 13.20 5.55
N ASN A 365 7.88 14.15 6.47
CA ASN A 365 9.03 14.62 7.25
C ASN A 365 9.67 13.50 8.07
N LEU A 366 8.86 12.64 8.71
CA LEU A 366 9.40 11.50 9.46
C LEU A 366 10.15 10.50 8.57
N MET A 367 9.68 10.29 7.34
CA MET A 367 10.36 9.41 6.38
C MET A 367 11.67 10.00 5.86
N LEU A 368 11.78 11.33 5.75
CA LEU A 368 13.02 11.99 5.30
C LEU A 368 14.11 12.01 6.37
N ILE A 369 13.76 12.18 7.64
CA ILE A 369 14.73 12.25 8.74
C ILE A 369 15.45 10.91 8.95
N LYS A 370 14.75 9.79 8.76
CA LYS A 370 15.29 8.45 9.03
C LYS A 370 15.95 7.87 7.78
N THR A 371 17.28 7.97 7.72
CA THR A 371 18.08 7.37 6.64
C THR A 371 17.82 5.86 6.50
N LYS A 372 18.08 5.29 5.32
CA LYS A 372 17.89 3.86 5.03
C LYS A 372 18.55 2.91 6.06
N ARG A 373 19.62 3.33 6.74
CA ARG A 373 20.31 2.52 7.77
C ARG A 373 19.58 2.45 9.11
N GLU A 374 18.68 3.37 9.39
CA GLU A 374 17.85 3.37 10.62
C GLU A 374 16.48 2.71 10.42
N LEU A 375 16.15 2.28 9.19
CA LEU A 375 14.87 1.65 8.82
C LEU A 375 14.54 0.38 9.61
N PHE A 376 15.54 -0.28 10.20
CA PHE A 376 15.33 -1.47 11.03
C PHE A 376 14.97 -1.14 12.49
N LYS A 377 14.98 0.14 12.89
CA LYS A 377 14.48 0.56 14.20
C LYS A 377 12.97 0.76 14.10
N THR A 378 12.25 0.27 15.11
CA THR A 378 10.81 0.46 15.22
C THR A 378 10.44 1.94 15.10
N ASP A 379 9.67 2.32 14.08
CA ASP A 379 9.14 3.66 13.91
C ASP A 379 7.61 3.69 13.94
N VAL A 380 7.05 4.89 13.77
CA VAL A 380 5.59 5.11 13.81
C VAL A 380 4.86 4.29 12.75
N PHE A 381 5.47 4.02 11.59
CA PHE A 381 4.79 3.29 10.51
C PHE A 381 4.58 1.82 10.84
N ASN A 382 5.46 1.23 11.66
CA ASN A 382 5.23 -0.12 12.17
C ASN A 382 4.01 -0.19 13.10
N LEU A 383 3.68 0.91 13.79
CA LEU A 383 2.44 0.99 14.57
C LEU A 383 1.20 1.00 13.67
N PHE A 384 1.24 1.67 12.52
CA PHE A 384 0.12 1.66 11.58
C PHE A 384 -0.18 0.27 11.04
N GLU A 385 0.86 -0.53 10.73
CA GLU A 385 0.66 -1.93 10.37
C GLU A 385 0.02 -2.73 11.50
N LEU A 386 0.45 -2.49 12.74
CA LEU A 386 -0.12 -3.15 13.90
C LEU A 386 -1.60 -2.78 14.07
N PHE A 387 -1.92 -1.50 13.93
CA PHE A 387 -3.27 -0.98 14.03
C PHE A 387 -4.20 -1.49 12.93
N GLU A 388 -3.71 -1.56 11.70
CA GLU A 388 -4.43 -2.14 10.56
C GLU A 388 -4.78 -3.61 10.83
N LYS A 389 -3.80 -4.41 11.30
CA LYS A 389 -4.01 -5.82 11.65
C LYS A 389 -5.00 -6.04 12.79
N SER A 390 -5.09 -5.10 13.73
CA SER A 390 -6.02 -5.16 14.86
C SER A 390 -7.32 -4.40 14.64
N HIS A 391 -7.56 -3.87 13.42
CA HIS A 391 -8.68 -2.97 13.13
C HIS A 391 -8.84 -1.81 14.14
N PHE A 392 -7.72 -1.29 14.64
CA PHE A 392 -7.67 -0.19 15.60
C PHE A 392 -7.46 1.14 14.88
N TYR A 393 -8.36 2.10 15.08
CA TYR A 393 -8.28 3.42 14.45
C TYR A 393 -7.91 4.47 15.50
N VAL A 394 -6.70 5.01 15.41
CA VAL A 394 -6.27 6.09 16.31
C VAL A 394 -7.13 7.33 16.11
N ARG A 395 -7.36 8.09 17.18
CA ARG A 395 -7.99 9.41 17.12
C ARG A 395 -6.96 10.48 16.78
N GLN A 396 -7.40 11.65 16.29
CA GLN A 396 -6.50 12.76 15.92
C GLN A 396 -5.59 13.18 17.10
N GLU A 397 -6.11 13.22 18.32
CA GLU A 397 -5.33 13.55 19.52
C GLU A 397 -4.24 12.51 19.80
N GLU A 398 -4.58 11.22 19.68
CA GLU A 398 -3.66 10.09 19.87
C GLU A 398 -2.57 10.07 18.78
N PHE A 399 -2.92 10.50 17.57
CA PHE A 399 -2.01 10.61 16.44
C PHE A 399 -0.92 11.65 16.67
N ASN A 400 -1.29 12.88 17.05
CA ASN A 400 -0.33 13.94 17.36
C ASN A 400 0.63 13.51 18.47
N ILE A 401 0.08 12.80 19.45
CA ILE A 401 0.79 12.21 20.55
C ILE A 401 1.83 11.17 20.07
N LEU A 402 1.48 10.27 19.15
CA LEU A 402 2.40 9.29 18.56
C LEU A 402 3.61 9.95 17.88
N PHE A 403 3.39 11.04 17.14
CA PHE A 403 4.44 11.77 16.43
C PHE A 403 5.37 12.53 17.38
N SER A 404 4.90 12.86 18.59
CA SER A 404 5.70 13.52 19.62
C SER A 404 6.64 12.57 20.38
N LEU A 405 6.51 11.26 20.18
CA LEU A 405 7.33 10.29 20.89
C LEU A 405 8.78 10.28 20.40
N SER A 406 9.70 10.14 21.36
CA SER A 406 11.08 9.78 21.03
C SER A 406 11.14 8.34 20.54
N ASP A 407 12.17 8.01 19.73
CA ASP A 407 12.37 6.65 19.21
C ASP A 407 12.38 5.57 20.31
N ALA A 408 13.00 5.89 21.46
CA ALA A 408 13.05 4.96 22.59
C ALA A 408 11.65 4.69 23.17
N ASN A 409 10.77 5.69 23.17
CA ASN A 409 9.38 5.49 23.61
C ASN A 409 8.53 4.84 22.52
N LEU A 410 8.75 5.14 21.24
CA LEU A 410 8.07 4.44 20.13
C LEU A 410 8.35 2.94 20.17
N HIS A 411 9.61 2.55 20.36
CA HIS A 411 9.99 1.15 20.46
C HIS A 411 9.33 0.45 21.66
N ARG A 412 9.33 1.07 22.84
CA ARG A 412 8.61 0.57 24.02
C ARG A 412 7.11 0.44 23.76
N PHE A 413 6.52 1.47 23.16
CA PHE A 413 5.10 1.53 22.91
C PHE A 413 4.66 0.44 21.94
N TYR A 414 5.41 0.27 20.85
CA TYR A 414 5.21 -0.84 19.91
C TYR A 414 5.29 -2.20 20.59
N GLY A 415 6.29 -2.45 21.46
CA GLY A 415 6.40 -3.71 22.18
C GLY A 415 5.15 -4.03 23.01
N VAL A 416 4.63 -3.03 23.74
CA VAL A 416 3.41 -3.17 24.53
C VAL A 416 2.19 -3.38 23.64
N LEU A 417 2.00 -2.55 22.62
CA LEU A 417 0.85 -2.62 21.72
C LEU A 417 0.85 -3.93 20.92
N ALA A 418 2.01 -4.44 20.51
CA ALA A 418 2.11 -5.72 19.81
C ALA A 418 1.64 -6.89 20.70
N GLY A 419 1.98 -6.84 21.98
CA GLY A 419 1.48 -7.79 22.98
C GLY A 419 -0.04 -7.72 23.14
N LEU A 420 -0.60 -6.51 23.20
CA LEU A 420 -2.05 -6.29 23.29
C LEU A 420 -2.78 -6.76 22.04
N CYS A 421 -2.29 -6.41 20.85
CA CYS A 421 -2.84 -6.84 19.57
C CYS A 421 -2.83 -8.36 19.43
N LYS A 422 -1.70 -9.03 19.74
CA LYS A 422 -1.61 -10.51 19.68
C LYS A 422 -2.62 -11.20 20.60
N SER A 423 -3.07 -10.52 21.66
CA SER A 423 -4.03 -11.05 22.63
C SER A 423 -5.42 -10.47 22.47
N GLU A 424 -5.68 -9.73 21.39
CA GLU A 424 -6.98 -9.10 21.09
C GLU A 424 -7.48 -8.17 22.22
N LEU A 425 -6.54 -7.55 22.95
CA LEU A 425 -6.82 -6.61 24.05
C LEU A 425 -6.54 -5.15 23.68
N LEU A 426 -6.33 -4.85 22.40
CA LEU A 426 -6.04 -3.48 21.94
C LEU A 426 -7.35 -2.74 21.63
N ASP A 427 -7.65 -1.77 22.49
CA ASP A 427 -8.75 -0.81 22.41
C ASP A 427 -8.26 0.58 22.87
N HIS A 428 -9.12 1.60 22.87
CA HIS A 428 -8.70 2.96 23.26
C HIS A 428 -8.29 3.07 24.74
N GLN A 429 -8.86 2.25 25.63
CA GLN A 429 -8.55 2.29 27.06
C GLN A 429 -7.17 1.69 27.35
N SER A 430 -6.91 0.50 26.80
CA SER A 430 -5.63 -0.20 26.86
C SER A 430 -4.53 0.59 26.13
N PHE A 431 -4.84 1.23 25.00
CA PHE A 431 -3.95 2.16 24.32
C PHE A 431 -3.56 3.33 25.23
N ALA A 432 -4.54 3.99 25.87
CA ALA A 432 -4.28 5.10 26.79
C ALA A 432 -3.45 4.67 28.02
N LYS A 433 -3.71 3.48 28.58
CA LYS A 433 -2.90 2.91 29.67
C LYS A 433 -1.47 2.61 29.23
N ALA A 434 -1.30 1.96 28.08
CA ALA A 434 0.01 1.67 27.51
C ALA A 434 0.78 2.98 27.25
N TRP A 435 0.09 3.98 26.71
CA TRP A 435 0.64 5.31 26.45
C TRP A 435 1.12 5.96 27.74
N GLN A 436 0.25 6.02 28.76
CA GLN A 436 0.56 6.60 30.06
C GLN A 436 1.82 5.93 30.63
N ARG A 437 1.91 4.60 30.64
CA ARG A 437 3.08 3.87 31.15
C ARG A 437 4.36 4.18 30.39
N VAL A 438 4.30 4.15 29.08
CA VAL A 438 5.48 4.35 28.22
C VAL A 438 5.95 5.81 28.22
N THR A 439 5.06 6.77 28.48
CA THR A 439 5.42 8.19 28.48
C THR A 439 5.57 8.81 29.84
N GLU A 440 5.07 8.16 30.89
CA GLU A 440 5.16 8.64 32.25
C GLU A 440 6.62 8.96 32.60
N LYS A 441 6.83 10.23 32.96
CA LYS A 441 8.07 10.76 33.50
C LYS A 441 7.88 10.95 34.99
N LEU A 442 8.73 10.30 35.79
CA LEU A 442 8.80 10.61 37.21
C LEU A 442 9.23 12.07 37.39
N PRO A 443 8.68 12.80 38.38
CA PRO A 443 8.97 14.21 38.62
C PRO A 443 10.47 14.53 38.54
N PRO A 444 10.86 15.70 38.00
CA PRO A 444 12.26 16.11 38.01
C PRO A 444 12.76 16.21 39.45
N VAL A 445 14.04 15.89 39.65
CA VAL A 445 14.69 16.00 40.95
C VAL A 445 15.79 17.03 40.84
N SER A 446 15.60 18.16 41.50
CA SER A 446 16.60 19.20 41.65
C SER A 446 17.65 18.78 42.68
N GLU A 447 18.88 19.18 42.44
CA GLU A 447 19.95 19.07 43.43
C GLU A 447 19.64 20.02 44.59
N SER A 448 19.77 19.53 45.82
CA SER A 448 19.67 20.38 47.00
C SER A 448 20.99 21.11 47.22
N VAL A 449 20.93 22.44 47.33
CA VAL A 449 22.08 23.23 47.77
C VAL A 449 22.36 22.93 49.22
N VAL A 450 23.61 22.62 49.55
CA VAL A 450 24.01 22.21 50.90
C VAL A 450 25.05 23.15 51.49
N THR A 451 24.75 23.67 52.69
CA THR A 451 25.72 24.36 53.53
C THR A 451 26.16 23.43 54.65
N LYS A 452 27.47 23.14 54.71
CA LYS A 452 28.04 22.30 55.76
C LYS A 452 28.69 23.18 56.82
N ILE A 453 28.23 23.02 58.06
CA ILE A 453 28.89 23.58 59.24
C ILE A 453 29.75 22.47 59.84
N SER A 454 31.06 22.65 59.82
CA SER A 454 32.00 21.60 60.21
C SER A 454 31.98 21.41 61.72
N LYS A 455 32.07 20.14 62.16
CA LYS A 455 32.21 19.84 63.59
C LYS A 455 33.47 20.46 64.22
N LYS A 456 34.49 20.71 63.39
CA LYS A 456 35.73 21.38 63.79
C LYS A 456 35.55 22.88 64.03
N GLU A 457 34.55 23.50 63.38
CA GLU A 457 34.23 24.93 63.54
C GLU A 457 33.38 25.15 64.79
N THR A 458 32.44 24.25 65.07
CA THR A 458 31.48 24.37 66.17
C THR A 458 31.87 23.63 67.44
N ASN A 459 32.97 22.87 67.42
CA ASN A 459 33.40 21.97 68.50
C ASN A 459 32.30 20.98 68.96
N THR A 460 31.46 20.54 68.02
CA THR A 460 30.35 19.61 68.27
C THR A 460 30.74 18.17 67.89
N SER A 461 29.95 17.17 68.30
CA SER A 461 30.18 15.77 67.93
C SER A 461 29.89 15.49 66.45
N ARG A 462 28.96 16.23 65.83
CA ARG A 462 28.46 16.03 64.47
C ARG A 462 28.54 17.31 63.64
N SER A 463 28.69 17.17 62.33
CA SER A 463 28.62 18.32 61.40
C SER A 463 27.18 18.55 60.97
N ALA A 464 26.72 19.79 60.98
CA ALA A 464 25.40 20.14 60.48
C ALA A 464 25.43 20.31 58.96
N PHE A 465 24.41 19.82 58.28
CA PHE A 465 24.15 20.01 56.86
C PHE A 465 22.79 20.66 56.73
N LEU A 466 22.78 21.90 56.24
CA LEU A 466 21.58 22.69 56.00
C LEU A 466 21.29 22.65 54.50
N LEU A 467 20.10 22.19 54.12
CA LEU A 467 19.67 22.14 52.74
C LEU A 467 18.69 23.29 52.44
N ASP A 468 18.68 23.74 51.20
CA ASP A 468 17.78 24.78 50.68
C ASP A 468 16.29 24.47 50.80
N ASN A 469 15.93 23.20 50.81
CA ASN A 469 14.55 22.72 50.95
C ASN A 469 14.03 22.70 52.41
N LYS A 470 14.67 23.45 53.32
CA LYS A 470 14.38 23.50 54.77
C LYS A 470 14.65 22.21 55.54
N HIS A 471 15.18 21.18 54.90
CA HIS A 471 15.67 20.02 55.63
C HIS A 471 17.05 20.34 56.23
N SER A 472 17.31 19.78 57.41
CA SER A 472 18.64 19.82 58.00
C SER A 472 18.93 18.50 58.68
N PHE A 473 20.20 18.11 58.67
CA PHE A 473 20.62 16.90 59.35
C PHE A 473 22.04 17.04 59.90
N PHE A 474 22.33 16.26 60.94
CA PHE A 474 23.63 16.17 61.58
C PHE A 474 24.28 14.85 61.21
N LYS A 475 25.43 14.92 60.55
CA LYS A 475 26.14 13.74 60.05
C LYS A 475 27.15 13.26 61.08
N GLU A 476 27.06 11.97 61.43
CA GLU A 476 28.03 11.30 62.27
C GLU A 476 29.35 11.03 61.51
N HIS A 477 30.45 11.09 62.26
CA HIS A 477 31.81 10.86 61.75
C HIS A 477 32.47 9.63 62.37
N SER A 478 31.70 8.62 62.72
CA SER A 478 32.24 7.32 63.11
C SER A 478 32.95 6.67 61.92
N ASP A 479 33.96 5.86 62.21
CA ASP A 479 34.62 5.00 61.22
C ASP A 479 33.88 3.68 61.01
N SER A 480 32.92 3.37 61.89
CA SER A 480 31.94 2.30 61.71
C SER A 480 30.92 2.73 60.65
N TYR A 481 31.05 2.16 59.46
CA TYR A 481 30.12 2.36 58.34
C TYR A 481 29.35 1.08 58.10
N GLU A 482 28.04 1.20 57.94
CA GLU A 482 27.28 0.15 57.27
C GLU A 482 27.75 0.10 55.81
N ARG A 483 28.23 -1.07 55.38
CA ARG A 483 28.69 -1.30 54.01
C ARG A 483 27.54 -1.86 53.19
N GLY A 484 27.03 -1.07 52.25
CA GLY A 484 26.21 -1.59 51.15
C GLY A 484 27.06 -1.92 49.92
N GLY A 485 26.52 -2.71 48.99
CA GLY A 485 27.24 -3.16 47.79
C GLY A 485 27.78 -2.04 46.89
N PHE A 486 27.17 -0.84 46.92
CA PHE A 486 27.56 0.30 46.07
C PHE A 486 28.13 1.51 46.82
N GLY A 487 28.29 1.42 48.14
CA GLY A 487 28.79 2.56 48.92
C GLY A 487 28.68 2.41 50.42
N LYS A 488 29.27 3.39 51.12
CA LYS A 488 29.13 3.54 52.57
C LYS A 488 27.90 4.38 52.85
N VAL A 489 26.99 3.85 53.68
CA VAL A 489 25.84 4.62 54.18
C VAL A 489 26.19 5.15 55.56
N LYS A 490 26.03 6.46 55.76
CA LYS A 490 26.27 7.12 57.05
C LYS A 490 24.96 7.50 57.71
N LYS A 491 24.94 7.42 59.05
CA LYS A 491 23.82 7.90 59.87
C LYS A 491 23.73 9.42 59.85
N GLY A 492 22.52 9.92 59.66
CA GLY A 492 22.14 11.33 59.75
C GLY A 492 21.06 11.51 60.81
N TYR A 493 21.20 12.55 61.62
CA TYR A 493 20.36 12.82 62.79
C TYR A 493 19.57 14.11 62.59
N PRO A 494 18.31 14.21 63.07
CA PRO A 494 17.50 15.41 62.90
C PRO A 494 18.01 16.58 63.76
N PHE A 495 18.56 16.27 64.94
CA PHE A 495 19.11 17.24 65.89
C PHE A 495 20.53 16.83 66.31
N LEU A 496 21.30 17.80 66.82
CA LEU A 496 22.66 17.56 67.27
C LEU A 496 22.74 16.45 68.32
N ASP A 497 21.86 16.54 69.34
CA ASP A 497 21.83 15.65 70.51
C ASP A 497 20.87 14.46 70.34
N SER A 498 20.32 14.26 69.14
CA SER A 498 19.41 13.15 68.89
C SER A 498 20.13 11.81 69.05
N GLY A 499 19.58 10.91 69.86
CA GLY A 499 20.11 9.56 70.06
C GLY A 499 19.86 8.63 68.88
N GLU A 500 18.84 8.92 68.06
CA GLU A 500 18.37 8.03 67.01
C GLU A 500 18.54 8.67 65.62
N PRO A 501 19.15 7.96 64.65
CA PRO A 501 19.27 8.45 63.29
C PRO A 501 17.89 8.49 62.60
N LEU A 502 17.66 9.54 61.82
CA LEU A 502 16.48 9.68 60.97
C LEU A 502 16.81 9.48 59.48
N TYR A 503 18.07 9.72 59.10
CA TYR A 503 18.50 9.73 57.70
C TYR A 503 19.63 8.75 57.41
N GLY A 504 19.56 8.09 56.26
CA GLY A 504 20.68 7.38 55.64
C GLY A 504 21.33 8.27 54.58
N ILE A 505 22.64 8.49 54.70
CA ILE A 505 23.43 9.33 53.79
C ILE A 505 24.35 8.42 52.98
N LYS A 506 23.90 8.02 51.79
CA LYS A 506 24.66 7.18 50.87
C LYS A 506 25.58 8.05 50.02
N LYS A 507 26.87 7.72 50.03
CA LYS A 507 27.84 8.35 49.12
C LYS A 507 28.04 7.45 47.91
N LEU A 508 27.82 7.98 46.71
CA LEU A 508 28.01 7.22 45.49
C LEU A 508 29.50 7.09 45.14
N ASN A 509 29.93 5.86 44.86
CA ASN A 509 31.29 5.52 44.46
C ASN A 509 31.42 5.44 42.93
N GLU A 510 30.85 6.40 42.21
CA GLU A 510 31.02 6.53 40.76
C GLU A 510 32.07 7.61 40.48
N SER A 511 33.04 7.24 39.65
CA SER A 511 34.19 8.09 39.28
C SER A 511 33.80 9.22 38.34
N ASP A 512 32.84 8.98 37.45
CA ASP A 512 32.30 9.96 36.52
C ASP A 512 31.20 10.79 37.21
N PRO A 513 31.41 12.10 37.44
CA PRO A 513 30.44 12.95 38.13
C PRO A 513 29.06 12.97 37.46
N ASN A 514 28.99 12.86 36.12
CA ASN A 514 27.73 12.87 35.38
C ASN A 514 26.96 11.56 35.57
N LYS A 515 27.65 10.41 35.62
CA LYS A 515 27.02 9.13 35.94
C LYS A 515 26.57 9.09 37.40
N ALA A 516 27.39 9.62 38.32
CA ALA A 516 27.06 9.72 39.73
C ALA A 516 25.79 10.56 39.96
N LEU A 517 25.71 11.73 39.31
CA LEU A 517 24.53 12.59 39.34
C LEU A 517 23.29 11.87 38.80
N LYS A 518 23.39 11.19 37.64
CA LYS A 518 22.29 10.42 37.06
C LYS A 518 21.83 9.26 37.95
N ALA A 519 22.75 8.61 38.66
CA ALA A 519 22.42 7.59 39.65
C ALA A 519 21.73 8.18 40.89
N ALA A 520 22.20 9.32 41.41
CA ALA A 520 21.59 10.00 42.54
C ALA A 520 20.16 10.48 42.24
N ILE A 521 19.97 11.17 41.10
CA ILE A 521 18.63 11.60 40.63
C ILE A 521 17.70 10.40 40.54
N ARG A 522 18.20 9.30 39.99
CA ARG A 522 17.42 8.09 39.79
C ARG A 522 16.99 7.48 41.12
N GLU A 523 17.92 7.28 42.06
CA GLU A 523 17.62 6.69 43.36
C GLU A 523 16.56 7.52 44.11
N VAL A 524 16.70 8.85 44.09
CA VAL A 524 15.69 9.77 44.67
C VAL A 524 14.33 9.64 43.99
N LYS A 525 14.26 9.52 42.66
CA LYS A 525 12.99 9.36 41.92
C LYS A 525 12.23 8.12 42.37
N TYR A 526 12.93 7.01 42.58
CA TYR A 526 12.30 5.75 42.98
C TYR A 526 11.89 5.72 44.44
N HIS A 527 12.67 6.33 45.34
CA HIS A 527 12.20 6.57 46.71
C HIS A 527 10.89 7.36 46.73
N ARG A 528 10.83 8.48 45.98
CA ARG A 528 9.62 9.32 45.90
C ARG A 528 8.45 8.59 45.26
N LEU A 529 8.70 7.71 44.28
CA LEU A 529 7.67 6.87 43.68
C LEU A 529 7.00 5.95 44.70
N LEU A 530 7.76 5.43 45.65
CA LEU A 530 7.25 4.63 46.76
C LEU A 530 6.72 5.49 47.94
N GLY A 531 6.48 6.79 47.72
CA GLY A 531 5.98 7.70 48.75
C GLY A 531 6.99 8.06 49.84
N ARG A 532 8.30 7.87 49.60
CA ARG A 532 9.35 8.10 50.60
C ARG A 532 10.11 9.38 50.33
N GLU A 533 10.48 10.07 51.41
CA GLU A 533 11.32 11.26 51.30
C GLU A 533 12.76 10.88 50.91
N ALA A 534 13.24 11.53 49.85
CA ALA A 534 14.63 11.46 49.45
C ALA A 534 15.05 12.73 48.70
N PHE A 535 16.33 13.06 48.82
CA PHE A 535 16.98 14.16 48.13
C PHE A 535 18.45 13.83 47.87
N TYR A 536 19.09 14.61 47.01
CA TYR A 536 20.52 14.45 46.73
C TYR A 536 21.22 15.80 46.71
N PHE A 537 22.51 15.78 46.99
CA PHE A 537 23.39 16.94 46.90
C PHE A 537 24.79 16.49 46.48
N SER A 538 25.54 17.39 45.84
CA SER A 538 26.96 17.18 45.56
C SER A 538 27.82 17.92 46.57
N GLN A 539 28.88 17.26 47.02
CA GLN A 539 29.89 17.87 47.88
C GLN A 539 31.27 17.40 47.43
N LYS A 540 32.14 18.36 47.08
CA LYS A 540 33.49 18.11 46.58
C LYS A 540 33.51 17.13 45.38
N GLY A 541 32.63 17.38 44.41
CA GLY A 541 32.51 16.56 43.19
C GLY A 541 31.92 15.16 43.40
N LYS A 542 31.39 14.84 44.59
CA LYS A 542 30.77 13.54 44.88
C LYS A 542 29.29 13.71 45.21
N ALA A 543 28.45 12.94 44.54
CA ALA A 543 27.02 12.90 44.79
C ALA A 543 26.72 12.09 46.06
N HIS A 544 25.81 12.63 46.88
CA HIS A 544 25.29 12.01 48.08
C HIS A 544 23.78 11.96 47.99
N ILE A 545 23.20 10.85 48.40
CA ILE A 545 21.76 10.66 48.52
C ILE A 545 21.42 10.63 50.00
N VAL A 546 20.33 11.30 50.35
CA VAL A 546 19.77 11.29 51.70
C VAL A 546 18.37 10.73 51.60
N SER A 547 18.10 9.68 52.36
CA SER A 547 16.81 9.00 52.45
C SER A 547 16.49 8.70 53.92
N GLU A 548 15.30 8.20 54.19
CA GLU A 548 14.94 7.64 55.50
C GLU A 548 15.98 6.60 55.96
N TRP A 549 16.46 6.72 57.21
CA TRP A 549 17.29 5.71 57.85
C TRP A 549 16.49 4.43 58.09
N GLN A 550 17.05 3.31 57.68
CA GLN A 550 16.46 2.00 57.92
C GLN A 550 17.14 1.41 59.16
N ARG A 551 16.41 1.34 60.28
CA ARG A 551 16.97 0.94 61.58
C ARG A 551 17.26 -0.55 61.65
N GLU A 552 16.42 -1.33 61.00
CA GLU A 552 16.47 -2.78 61.00
C GLU A 552 17.51 -3.31 60.01
N LEU A 553 17.82 -4.60 60.13
CA LEU A 553 18.84 -5.25 59.30
C LEU A 553 18.29 -5.61 57.92
N SER A 554 19.17 -5.71 56.95
CA SER A 554 18.81 -6.33 55.68
C SER A 554 18.59 -7.83 55.86
N LEU A 555 17.73 -8.42 55.02
CA LEU A 555 17.29 -9.81 55.15
C LEU A 555 18.45 -10.81 55.19
N ASP A 556 19.55 -10.53 54.48
CA ASP A 556 20.73 -11.39 54.43
C ASP A 556 21.54 -11.46 55.74
N HIS A 557 21.24 -10.60 56.72
CA HIS A 557 21.85 -10.66 58.05
C HIS A 557 21.13 -11.62 59.00
N TYR A 558 19.95 -12.13 58.62
CA TYR A 558 19.24 -13.14 59.40
C TYR A 558 19.67 -14.52 58.92
N ASP A 559 20.11 -15.36 59.85
CA ASP A 559 20.37 -16.76 59.56
C ASP A 559 19.07 -17.60 59.55
N ALA A 560 19.16 -18.83 59.05
CA ALA A 560 18.02 -19.72 58.95
C ALA A 560 17.36 -20.00 60.31
N ASN A 561 18.15 -20.14 61.39
CA ASN A 561 17.62 -20.44 62.72
C ASN A 561 16.86 -19.23 63.29
N GLU A 562 17.38 -18.02 63.09
CA GLU A 562 16.71 -16.78 63.48
C GLU A 562 15.37 -16.62 62.76
N LEU A 563 15.33 -16.89 61.44
CA LEU A 563 14.11 -16.83 60.65
C LEU A 563 13.09 -17.89 61.07
N LEU A 564 13.53 -19.11 61.42
CA LEU A 564 12.66 -20.18 61.93
C LEU A 564 11.97 -19.81 63.25
N GLN A 565 12.57 -18.95 64.08
CA GLN A 565 11.93 -18.47 65.32
C GLN A 565 10.79 -17.47 65.05
N ILE A 566 10.68 -16.95 63.83
CA ILE A 566 9.67 -15.98 63.46
C ILE A 566 8.47 -16.73 62.87
N PRO A 567 7.24 -16.51 63.38
CA PRO A 567 6.04 -17.14 62.83
C PRO A 567 5.93 -16.92 61.31
N MET A 568 5.59 -17.98 60.58
CA MET A 568 5.50 -17.97 59.12
C MET A 568 4.53 -16.88 58.63
N GLU A 569 3.38 -16.71 59.29
CA GLU A 569 2.39 -15.66 58.97
C GLU A 569 3.02 -14.26 58.99
N LYS A 570 3.88 -14.00 59.98
CA LYS A 570 4.55 -12.72 60.15
C LYS A 570 5.59 -12.47 59.05
N ARG A 571 6.32 -13.52 58.66
CA ARG A 571 7.24 -13.48 57.50
C ARG A 571 6.47 -13.29 56.19
N LEU A 572 5.28 -13.88 56.06
CA LEU A 572 4.39 -13.69 54.91
C LEU A 572 3.87 -12.24 54.81
N ARG A 573 3.51 -11.60 55.93
CA ARG A 573 3.16 -10.17 55.98
C ARG A 573 4.33 -9.28 55.54
N CYS A 574 5.54 -9.62 55.98
CA CYS A 574 6.76 -8.97 55.52
C CYS A 574 6.92 -9.12 53.99
N LEU A 575 6.80 -10.33 53.46
CA LEU A 575 6.87 -10.60 52.01
C LEU A 575 5.83 -9.78 51.23
N SER A 576 4.57 -9.76 51.70
CA SER A 576 3.50 -8.98 51.06
C SER A 576 3.87 -7.51 50.92
N SER A 577 4.39 -6.87 51.98
CA SER A 577 4.81 -5.46 51.89
C SER A 577 5.99 -5.24 50.94
N GLY A 578 6.94 -6.18 50.84
CA GLY A 578 8.02 -6.12 49.85
C GLY A 578 7.53 -6.30 48.41
N LEU A 579 6.55 -7.19 48.20
CA LEU A 579 5.85 -7.35 46.92
C LEU A 579 5.03 -6.10 46.56
N SER A 580 4.50 -5.38 47.54
CA SER A 580 3.78 -4.11 47.34
C SER A 580 4.69 -3.01 46.79
N ASP A 581 5.90 -2.86 47.35
CA ASP A 581 6.92 -1.96 46.81
C ASP A 581 7.25 -2.32 45.35
N LEU A 582 7.54 -3.61 45.10
CA LEU A 582 7.90 -4.09 43.77
C LEU A 582 6.74 -3.90 42.77
N ASN A 583 5.51 -4.17 43.19
CA ASN A 583 4.33 -3.99 42.37
C ASN A 583 4.11 -2.52 42.00
N THR A 584 4.36 -1.60 42.92
CA THR A 584 4.32 -0.16 42.64
C THR A 584 5.34 0.22 41.56
N LEU A 585 6.56 -0.30 41.62
CA LEU A 585 7.55 -0.09 40.54
C LEU A 585 7.03 -0.62 39.18
N HIS A 586 6.52 -1.85 39.16
CA HIS A 586 6.03 -2.49 37.94
C HIS A 586 4.81 -1.79 37.34
N GLN A 587 3.86 -1.32 38.16
CA GLN A 587 2.69 -0.54 37.72
C GLN A 587 3.09 0.75 37.00
N HIS A 588 4.18 1.38 37.44
CA HIS A 588 4.76 2.56 36.82
C HIS A 588 5.77 2.23 35.71
N TYR A 589 5.77 0.99 35.21
CA TYR A 589 6.63 0.52 34.12
C TYR A 589 8.13 0.65 34.45
N ARG A 590 8.51 0.27 35.67
CA ARG A 590 9.88 0.34 36.20
C ARG A 590 10.35 -1.01 36.68
N ILE A 591 11.58 -1.36 36.34
CA ILE A 591 12.27 -2.57 36.79
C ILE A 591 13.24 -2.14 37.88
N HIS A 592 13.28 -2.89 38.98
CA HIS A 592 14.27 -2.70 40.03
C HIS A 592 15.65 -3.13 39.54
N GLY A 593 15.75 -4.34 38.96
CA GLY A 593 16.93 -4.85 38.25
C GLY A 593 18.03 -5.44 39.14
N ASP A 594 17.89 -5.33 40.47
CA ASP A 594 18.82 -5.93 41.45
C ASP A 594 18.07 -6.38 42.70
N ILE A 595 17.00 -7.17 42.51
CA ILE A 595 16.25 -7.79 43.62
C ILE A 595 17.15 -8.86 44.28
N LYS A 596 17.37 -8.72 45.60
CA LYS A 596 18.19 -9.62 46.43
C LYS A 596 17.96 -9.37 47.91
N CYS A 597 18.38 -10.29 48.78
CA CYS A 597 18.16 -10.19 50.23
C CYS A 597 18.81 -8.93 50.85
N GLN A 598 19.97 -8.48 50.34
CA GLN A 598 20.64 -7.25 50.79
C GLN A 598 19.81 -5.99 50.57
N ASN A 599 18.92 -6.00 49.57
CA ASN A 599 18.13 -4.86 49.17
C ASN A 599 16.74 -4.84 49.82
N PHE A 600 16.50 -5.69 50.81
CA PHE A 600 15.28 -5.69 51.62
C PHE A 600 15.61 -5.52 53.09
N ILE A 601 15.03 -4.51 53.73
CA ILE A 601 15.12 -4.30 55.17
C ILE A 601 13.94 -4.96 55.84
N LEU A 602 14.20 -5.86 56.79
CA LEU A 602 13.18 -6.63 57.48
C LEU A 602 12.80 -5.98 58.81
N ASN A 603 11.59 -5.43 58.90
CA ASN A 603 11.05 -4.85 60.13
C ASN A 603 10.01 -5.78 60.75
N LEU A 604 10.50 -6.66 61.62
CA LEU A 604 9.65 -7.61 62.34
C LEU A 604 8.70 -6.95 63.33
N ASN A 605 8.98 -5.76 63.85
CA ASN A 605 8.05 -5.10 64.77
C ASN A 605 6.82 -4.56 64.05
N LYS A 606 7.00 -4.11 62.80
CA LYS A 606 5.94 -3.60 61.93
C LYS A 606 5.42 -4.63 60.92
N GLU A 607 5.92 -5.86 60.98
CA GLU A 607 5.58 -6.96 60.07
C GLU A 607 5.72 -6.56 58.59
N SER A 608 6.79 -5.81 58.29
CA SER A 608 7.02 -5.24 56.96
C SER A 608 8.44 -5.45 56.48
N MET A 609 8.60 -5.47 55.17
CA MET A 609 9.87 -5.56 54.46
C MET A 609 9.92 -4.43 53.43
N LYS A 610 10.95 -3.59 53.49
CA LYS A 610 11.10 -2.43 52.59
C LYS A 610 12.17 -2.70 51.55
N LEU A 611 11.83 -2.54 50.27
CA LEU A 611 12.80 -2.57 49.17
C LEU A 611 13.65 -1.29 49.16
N ILE A 612 14.97 -1.42 49.01
CA ILE A 612 15.93 -0.32 48.98
C ILE A 612 16.91 -0.46 47.81
N ASP A 613 17.77 0.55 47.62
CA ASP A 613 18.84 0.59 46.63
C ASP A 613 18.39 0.57 45.15
N PHE A 614 17.84 1.69 44.70
CA PHE A 614 17.35 1.87 43.33
C PHE A 614 18.43 2.30 42.31
N GLY A 615 19.70 2.02 42.59
CA GLY A 615 20.83 2.42 41.72
C GLY A 615 20.77 1.79 40.33
N THR A 616 20.22 0.57 40.25
CA THR A 616 20.04 -0.22 39.02
C THR A 616 18.67 -0.06 38.40
N SER A 617 17.71 0.56 39.12
CA SER A 617 16.33 0.64 38.66
C SER A 617 16.20 1.48 37.40
N HIS A 618 15.28 1.10 36.52
CA HIS A 618 15.12 1.75 35.22
C HIS A 618 13.71 1.59 34.67
N LYS A 619 13.44 2.30 33.58
CA LYS A 619 12.22 2.11 32.81
C LYS A 619 12.42 0.94 31.86
N ARG A 620 11.42 0.04 31.76
CA ARG A 620 11.48 -1.10 30.87
C ARG A 620 11.73 -0.69 29.41
N GLY A 621 12.55 -1.47 28.70
CA GLY A 621 13.08 -1.14 27.38
C GLY A 621 14.14 -0.04 27.42
N SER A 622 14.88 0.10 28.52
CA SER A 622 16.00 1.06 28.58
C SER A 622 17.24 0.48 27.90
N THR A 623 17.88 1.25 27.04
CA THR A 623 19.12 0.85 26.34
C THR A 623 20.38 1.06 27.18
N LYS A 624 20.25 1.63 28.38
CA LYS A 624 21.38 1.82 29.29
C LYS A 624 21.78 0.47 29.90
N SER A 625 23.08 0.27 30.07
CA SER A 625 23.59 -0.84 30.88
C SER A 625 23.35 -0.54 32.36
N PHE A 626 22.88 -1.55 33.09
CA PHE A 626 22.69 -1.52 34.54
C PHE A 626 23.47 -2.66 35.16
N GLY A 627 23.89 -2.52 36.42
CA GLY A 627 24.43 -3.63 37.18
C GLY A 627 23.32 -4.59 37.59
N TRP A 628 23.69 -5.85 37.84
CA TRP A 628 22.82 -6.86 38.44
C TRP A 628 23.69 -7.85 39.23
N THR A 629 23.07 -8.56 40.18
CA THR A 629 23.74 -9.62 40.94
C THR A 629 23.54 -10.96 40.23
N ALA A 630 24.63 -11.55 39.71
CA ALA A 630 24.58 -12.78 38.90
C ALA A 630 23.84 -13.94 39.58
N ALA A 631 23.99 -14.07 40.90
CA ALA A 631 23.38 -15.17 41.65
C ALA A 631 21.85 -15.13 41.71
N TYR A 632 21.24 -13.97 41.44
CA TYR A 632 19.79 -13.77 41.38
C TYR A 632 19.26 -13.69 39.94
N SER A 633 20.11 -13.91 38.94
CA SER A 633 19.72 -13.78 37.53
C SER A 633 18.81 -14.93 37.10
N ASP A 634 17.73 -14.59 36.40
CA ASP A 634 16.85 -15.58 35.79
C ASP A 634 17.56 -16.32 34.64
N PRO A 635 17.71 -17.66 34.71
CA PRO A 635 18.37 -18.45 33.68
C PRO A 635 17.52 -18.63 32.40
N HIS A 636 16.23 -18.30 32.43
CA HIS A 636 15.29 -18.55 31.34
C HIS A 636 14.93 -17.30 30.52
N THR A 637 15.35 -16.10 30.95
CA THR A 637 15.03 -14.86 30.24
C THR A 637 16.22 -13.92 30.12
N PHE A 638 16.35 -13.32 28.94
CA PHE A 638 17.38 -12.33 28.62
C PHE A 638 16.73 -10.96 28.37
N GLY A 639 17.49 -9.88 28.51
CA GLY A 639 16.97 -8.53 28.26
C GLY A 639 16.27 -7.86 29.45
N ASP A 640 15.35 -6.94 29.17
CA ASP A 640 14.77 -6.00 30.13
C ASP A 640 13.27 -6.30 30.37
N HIS A 641 12.97 -7.14 31.37
CA HIS A 641 11.63 -7.66 31.65
C HIS A 641 11.31 -7.67 33.17
N PHE A 642 10.08 -7.34 33.56
CA PHE A 642 9.64 -7.40 34.97
C PHE A 642 9.71 -8.82 35.55
N CYS A 643 9.59 -9.85 34.71
CA CYS A 643 9.67 -11.25 35.14
C CYS A 643 11.00 -11.60 35.81
N LYS A 644 12.09 -10.86 35.52
CA LYS A 644 13.39 -11.02 36.18
C LYS A 644 13.34 -10.65 37.65
N ASP A 645 12.71 -9.52 37.95
CA ASP A 645 12.51 -9.10 39.33
C ASP A 645 11.65 -10.12 40.09
N LEU A 646 10.65 -10.73 39.43
CA LEU A 646 9.84 -11.80 40.03
C LEU A 646 10.64 -13.08 40.29
N TYR A 647 11.48 -13.51 39.35
CA TYR A 647 12.33 -14.69 39.56
C TYR A 647 13.26 -14.48 40.76
N ALA A 648 13.92 -13.32 40.81
CA ALA A 648 14.78 -12.94 41.92
C ALA A 648 14.01 -12.79 43.23
N MET A 649 12.77 -12.31 43.18
CA MET A 649 11.87 -12.27 44.34
C MET A 649 11.50 -13.68 44.83
N GLY A 650 11.39 -14.65 43.93
CA GLY A 650 11.25 -16.07 44.28
C GLY A 650 12.42 -16.58 45.13
N LEU A 651 13.66 -16.20 44.79
CA LEU A 651 14.85 -16.54 45.59
C LEU A 651 14.85 -15.84 46.96
N VAL A 652 14.40 -14.58 47.02
CA VAL A 652 14.22 -13.85 48.29
C VAL A 652 13.16 -14.52 49.16
N THR A 653 12.06 -14.97 48.55
CA THR A 653 11.02 -15.76 49.24
C THR A 653 11.59 -17.08 49.75
N MET A 654 12.32 -17.84 48.94
CA MET A 654 12.95 -19.08 49.40
C MET A 654 13.88 -18.84 50.60
N TYR A 655 14.68 -17.78 50.58
CA TYR A 655 15.54 -17.41 51.71
C TYR A 655 14.73 -17.08 52.98
N LEU A 656 13.57 -16.44 52.83
CA LEU A 656 12.70 -16.05 53.93
C LEU A 656 11.99 -17.25 54.60
N PHE A 657 11.88 -18.41 53.91
CA PHE A 657 11.19 -19.62 54.39
C PHE A 657 12.15 -20.83 54.50
N PRO A 658 13.10 -20.80 55.46
CA PRO A 658 14.12 -21.84 55.64
C PRO A 658 13.59 -23.23 56.02
N GLU A 659 12.37 -23.33 56.53
CA GLU A 659 11.71 -24.60 56.81
C GLU A 659 11.43 -25.41 55.53
N ILE A 660 11.27 -24.73 54.39
CA ILE A 660 11.03 -25.34 53.07
C ILE A 660 12.35 -25.44 52.28
N TYR A 661 13.17 -24.39 52.32
CA TYR A 661 14.31 -24.21 51.42
C TYR A 661 15.63 -23.93 52.17
N SER A 662 16.72 -24.53 51.69
CA SER A 662 18.07 -24.05 51.92
C SER A 662 18.55 -23.28 50.71
N VAL A 663 18.97 -22.02 50.91
CA VAL A 663 19.50 -21.16 49.85
C VAL A 663 20.92 -20.74 50.22
N SER A 664 21.89 -21.04 49.36
CA SER A 664 23.25 -20.51 49.45
C SER A 664 23.67 -19.83 48.15
N PHE A 665 24.59 -18.89 48.23
CA PHE A 665 25.09 -18.16 47.06
C PHE A 665 26.59 -18.39 46.92
N GLU A 666 26.97 -19.23 45.95
CA GLU A 666 28.38 -19.60 45.72
C GLU A 666 28.75 -19.36 44.26
N ASN A 667 29.93 -18.80 44.02
CA ASN A 667 30.46 -18.55 42.67
C ASN A 667 29.49 -17.79 41.74
N GLY A 668 28.69 -16.89 42.31
CA GLY A 668 27.72 -16.10 41.55
C GLY A 668 26.50 -16.88 41.07
N LYS A 669 26.18 -18.02 41.68
CA LYS A 669 24.96 -18.80 41.46
C LYS A 669 24.22 -19.06 42.78
N ALA A 670 22.90 -19.14 42.72
CA ALA A 670 22.10 -19.64 43.83
C ALA A 670 22.10 -21.17 43.80
N ASN A 671 22.43 -21.80 44.92
CA ASN A 671 22.23 -23.22 45.17
C ASN A 671 21.00 -23.36 46.07
N ILE A 672 20.02 -24.14 45.61
CA ILE A 672 18.73 -24.29 46.28
C ILE A 672 18.53 -25.77 46.56
N ALA A 673 18.19 -26.11 47.80
CA ALA A 673 17.78 -27.44 48.20
C ALA A 673 16.41 -27.35 48.92
N THR A 674 15.50 -28.28 48.62
CA THR A 674 14.20 -28.41 49.31
C THR A 674 14.32 -29.45 50.42
N HIS A 675 13.88 -29.12 51.63
CA HIS A 675 14.14 -29.94 52.82
C HIS A 675 13.22 -31.14 53.04
N GLN A 676 11.99 -31.15 52.50
CA GLN A 676 10.95 -32.06 52.97
C GLN A 676 10.23 -32.83 51.85
N SER A 677 9.86 -34.08 52.15
CA SER A 677 8.98 -34.94 51.34
C SER A 677 7.49 -34.81 51.73
N GLU A 678 7.20 -34.37 52.95
CA GLU A 678 5.84 -34.10 53.43
C GLU A 678 5.75 -32.62 53.82
N ILE A 679 4.99 -31.84 53.06
CA ILE A 679 4.88 -30.38 53.18
C ILE A 679 3.48 -30.07 53.73
N THR A 680 3.37 -29.19 54.73
CA THR A 680 2.06 -28.73 55.25
C THR A 680 1.32 -27.91 54.21
N ILE A 681 -0.01 -27.75 54.35
CA ILE A 681 -0.82 -26.96 53.40
C ILE A 681 -0.29 -25.51 53.28
N THR A 682 0.11 -24.90 54.40
CA THR A 682 0.66 -23.54 54.40
C THR A 682 2.02 -23.47 53.71
N GLU A 683 2.90 -24.44 53.94
CA GLU A 683 4.17 -24.52 53.23
C GLU A 683 3.97 -24.77 51.73
N GLN A 684 2.98 -25.59 51.36
CA GLN A 684 2.60 -25.84 49.97
C GLN A 684 2.11 -24.54 49.30
N ALA A 685 1.42 -23.65 50.03
CA ALA A 685 1.06 -22.33 49.53
C ALA A 685 2.29 -21.47 49.17
N ILE A 686 3.33 -21.51 50.02
CA ILE A 686 4.60 -20.84 49.72
C ILE A 686 5.31 -21.47 48.51
N VAL A 687 5.31 -22.81 48.42
CA VAL A 687 5.84 -23.53 47.25
C VAL A 687 5.13 -23.10 45.97
N ASN A 688 3.80 -23.05 45.96
CA ASN A 688 2.99 -22.62 44.81
C ASN A 688 3.36 -21.19 44.39
N LEU A 689 3.51 -20.28 45.35
CA LEU A 689 3.91 -18.90 45.08
C LEU A 689 5.31 -18.82 44.46
N VAL A 690 6.28 -19.53 45.03
CA VAL A 690 7.66 -19.58 44.52
C VAL A 690 7.70 -20.15 43.10
N GLN A 691 6.99 -21.25 42.85
CA GLN A 691 6.88 -21.85 41.52
C GLN A 691 6.23 -20.88 40.51
N ALA A 692 5.21 -20.15 40.91
CA ALA A 692 4.57 -19.16 40.05
C ALA A 692 5.48 -17.97 39.74
N MET A 693 6.27 -17.49 40.71
CA MET A 693 7.24 -16.40 40.52
C MET A 693 8.49 -16.84 39.75
N MET A 694 8.86 -18.12 39.81
CA MET A 694 10.07 -18.67 39.19
C MET A 694 9.77 -19.57 37.99
N HIS A 695 8.53 -19.54 37.46
CA HIS A 695 8.12 -20.38 36.34
C HIS A 695 9.11 -20.25 35.17
N SER A 696 9.50 -21.38 34.58
CA SER A 696 10.54 -21.44 33.53
C SER A 696 10.11 -20.76 32.24
N ASP A 697 8.82 -20.89 31.87
CA ASP A 697 8.20 -20.08 30.83
C ASP A 697 7.83 -18.68 31.37
N PRO A 698 8.45 -17.58 30.88
CA PRO A 698 8.13 -16.22 31.29
C PRO A 698 6.68 -15.80 31.02
N HIS A 699 6.00 -16.43 30.06
CA HIS A 699 4.60 -16.15 29.75
C HIS A 699 3.61 -16.78 30.73
N LEU A 700 4.02 -17.79 31.49
CA LEU A 700 3.20 -18.42 32.53
C LEU A 700 3.56 -17.91 33.93
N ARG A 701 4.71 -17.24 34.08
CA ARG A 701 5.14 -16.62 35.33
C ARG A 701 4.16 -15.54 35.80
N CYS A 702 3.85 -15.54 37.09
CA CYS A 702 2.95 -14.56 37.67
C CYS A 702 3.56 -13.14 37.66
N THR A 703 2.70 -12.12 37.73
CA THR A 703 3.14 -10.73 37.91
C THR A 703 3.32 -10.41 39.40
N SER A 704 3.93 -9.27 39.71
CA SER A 704 4.06 -8.80 41.10
C SER A 704 2.70 -8.54 41.77
N GLU A 705 1.66 -8.19 41.00
CA GLU A 705 0.30 -8.02 41.52
C GLU A 705 -0.37 -9.36 41.80
N HIS A 706 -0.21 -10.35 40.93
CA HIS A 706 -0.68 -11.72 41.19
C HIS A 706 -0.04 -12.28 42.45
N ALA A 707 1.29 -12.15 42.59
CA ALA A 707 2.01 -12.57 43.78
C ALA A 707 1.53 -11.82 45.05
N LEU A 708 1.38 -10.49 44.97
CA LEU A 708 0.89 -9.68 46.07
C LEU A 708 -0.53 -10.05 46.51
N ASN A 709 -1.45 -10.19 45.55
CA ASN A 709 -2.84 -10.56 45.81
C ASN A 709 -2.91 -11.95 46.44
N TYR A 710 -2.17 -12.92 45.91
CA TYR A 710 -2.08 -14.26 46.49
C TYR A 710 -1.57 -14.21 47.93
N CYS A 711 -0.49 -13.46 48.21
CA CYS A 711 -0.01 -13.28 49.57
C CYS A 711 -1.07 -12.67 50.50
N ASN A 712 -1.79 -11.64 50.05
CA ASN A 712 -2.79 -10.96 50.87
C ASN A 712 -3.98 -11.86 51.18
N GLU A 713 -4.49 -12.60 50.19
CA GLU A 713 -5.57 -13.56 50.40
C GLU A 713 -5.12 -14.72 51.31
N LEU A 714 -3.90 -15.22 51.13
CA LEU A 714 -3.31 -16.24 52.02
C LEU A 714 -3.18 -15.74 53.45
N ILE A 715 -2.78 -14.48 53.68
CA ILE A 715 -2.72 -13.86 55.01
C ILE A 715 -4.12 -13.77 55.63
N ASN A 716 -5.13 -13.36 54.86
CA ASN A 716 -6.50 -13.23 55.35
C ASN A 716 -7.11 -14.58 55.78
N GLN A 717 -6.69 -15.66 55.12
CA GLN A 717 -7.20 -17.01 55.34
C GLN A 717 -6.20 -17.93 56.05
N PHE A 718 -5.14 -17.38 56.65
CA PHE A 718 -3.96 -18.16 57.07
C PHE A 718 -4.30 -19.32 58.02
N ASN A 719 -5.21 -19.08 58.98
CA ASN A 719 -5.63 -20.06 59.98
C ASN A 719 -6.79 -20.97 59.51
N GLN A 720 -7.31 -20.76 58.30
CA GLN A 720 -8.47 -21.47 57.74
C GLN A 720 -8.12 -22.23 56.45
N ILE A 721 -6.84 -22.25 56.07
CA ILE A 721 -6.44 -22.83 54.79
C ILE A 721 -6.53 -24.36 54.81
N ASP A 722 -7.27 -24.89 53.84
CA ASP A 722 -7.32 -26.30 53.48
C ASP A 722 -6.95 -26.48 52.00
N ASP A 723 -6.91 -27.73 51.52
CA ASP A 723 -6.52 -28.04 50.14
C ASP A 723 -7.43 -27.38 49.10
N SER A 724 -8.74 -27.34 49.37
CA SER A 724 -9.75 -26.75 48.48
C SER A 724 -9.59 -25.23 48.37
N LEU A 725 -9.40 -24.55 49.50
CA LEU A 725 -9.16 -23.12 49.54
C LEU A 725 -7.83 -22.77 48.90
N LEU A 726 -6.77 -23.55 49.16
CA LEU A 726 -5.47 -23.35 48.54
C LEU A 726 -5.54 -23.48 47.01
N GLU A 727 -6.25 -24.49 46.50
CA GLU A 727 -6.48 -24.67 45.06
C GLU A 727 -7.24 -23.48 44.47
N ALA A 728 -8.32 -23.04 45.12
CA ALA A 728 -9.10 -21.87 44.69
C ALA A 728 -8.26 -20.57 44.69
N LEU A 729 -7.44 -20.34 45.71
CA LEU A 729 -6.53 -19.19 45.79
C LEU A 729 -5.46 -19.23 44.70
N THR A 730 -4.87 -20.40 44.49
CA THR A 730 -3.83 -20.60 43.46
C THR A 730 -4.41 -20.33 42.07
N ASN A 731 -5.58 -20.90 41.78
CA ASN A 731 -6.25 -20.76 40.48
C ASN A 731 -6.75 -19.34 40.20
N SER A 732 -7.20 -18.61 41.23
CA SER A 732 -7.72 -17.24 41.07
C SER A 732 -6.64 -16.16 41.01
N SER A 733 -5.47 -16.38 41.62
CA SER A 733 -4.46 -15.32 41.79
C SER A 733 -3.17 -15.52 41.00
N ILE A 734 -2.54 -16.70 41.06
CA ILE A 734 -1.19 -16.93 40.51
C ILE A 734 -1.15 -17.87 39.32
N ASN A 735 -2.21 -18.64 39.07
CA ASN A 735 -2.36 -19.45 37.86
C ASN A 735 -2.72 -18.56 36.65
N CYS A 736 -1.75 -18.28 35.79
CA CYS A 736 -1.89 -17.34 34.69
C CYS A 736 -2.42 -17.97 33.38
N ALA A 737 -3.41 -18.86 33.47
CA ALA A 737 -3.98 -19.52 32.29
C ALA A 737 -4.61 -18.53 31.29
N HIS A 738 -5.13 -17.40 31.79
CA HIS A 738 -5.64 -16.31 30.98
C HIS A 738 -4.89 -15.02 31.29
N SER A 739 -4.37 -14.35 30.26
CA SER A 739 -3.68 -13.07 30.46
C SER A 739 -4.67 -11.93 30.54
N THR A 740 -4.66 -11.20 31.65
CA THR A 740 -5.40 -9.95 31.79
C THR A 740 -4.74 -8.82 30.98
N LEU A 741 -5.44 -7.69 30.85
CA LEU A 741 -4.87 -6.46 30.29
C LEU A 741 -3.61 -6.03 31.07
N GLU A 742 -3.65 -6.09 32.40
CA GLU A 742 -2.51 -5.73 33.24
C GLU A 742 -1.31 -6.66 33.04
N ASP A 743 -1.55 -7.95 32.82
CA ASP A 743 -0.50 -8.90 32.46
C ASP A 743 0.18 -8.53 31.16
N LYS A 744 -0.58 -8.16 30.12
CA LYS A 744 -0.02 -7.77 28.81
C LYS A 744 0.69 -6.43 28.85
N LEU A 745 0.24 -5.50 29.68
CA LEU A 745 0.96 -4.25 29.88
C LEU A 745 2.26 -4.45 30.68
N ARG A 746 2.41 -5.56 31.40
CA ARG A 746 3.61 -5.91 32.17
C ARG A 746 4.52 -6.90 31.44
N ARG A 747 4.00 -7.78 30.60
CA ARG A 747 4.80 -8.74 29.81
C ARG A 747 5.37 -8.13 28.55
#